data_AF-A0A949K2H2-F1
#
_entry.id   AF-A0A949K2H2-F1
#
_cell.length_a   1.000
_cell.length_b   1.000
_cell.length_c   1.000
_cell.angle_alpha   90.00
_cell.angle_beta   90.00
_cell.angle_gamma   90.00
#
_symmetry.space_group_name_H-M   'P 1'
#
loop_
_entity.id
_entity.type
_entity.pdbx_description
1 polymer ?
#
loop_
_entity_poly.entity_id
_entity_poly.type
_entity_poly.pdbx_seq_one_letter_code
_entity_poly.pdbx_strand_id
1 'polypeptide(L)'
;MTGVYPRGPIKPKLLIVDDVELNRAILSELFCGEYDVLEAENGKKAIEILEIYADSLAVILLDIVMPVMDGFGVLREMVKRHWSGRIPVVMITAETSDSVMQKGYEMGAADIISKPFNPNIIRQRISNIIEQYTYKLHLEKLVAEQTETLRRQSQKLRENSAQMIDTLSAIIEFKNTESVQHIANIRTITRMLLNQLKKRHEEYGLTDEMVENISEAAAMHDIGKIAIPDQILNKPGKLTPEEFEVMKTHTVKGCEILEKLVSVQSLTYYDYCYEICRHHHERWDGKGYPDGLVGDETPIWAQAVSLADVYDALSSKRVYKEAYSSDTAVQMILNGECGVFNPVLLECFLEIVSTFKDGIDQAQMEREQQKNRPQEAKEEHLQEASDLKMQEGDLSYRTLRLLELERQKYRVMSELSGEILFEYEIKTDKLVFSEKYQTLTGNDLIIKNLTQAITDPEYIRPKDLVRLREKISGITSSSPACKLEMEINLEGNGFEWYEVYLYPIWDAGYDVECLGYIGKLINIEEQKRMNLKLQKEADSDPLTGVLNRKAIQEQISKILSDGKTRHAALCFIDIDNFKSVNDDFGHLFGDNVLKHVVSVLLSNSRNTDLVGRIGGDEFVIFLRDISSDEALEKKLQSICDHLSRNCDGCQLSGSLGVSRYPEDGDDYGTLLHKADQALYLSKRLGKNGYQIYHDDCGRFPFQTMLSGVDEYVE
;
A
#
# COMPACT_ATOMS: atom_id res chain seq x y z
N MET A 1 27.16 37.20 -19.48
CA MET A 1 26.21 38.05 -18.72
C MET A 1 24.82 37.83 -19.28
N THR A 2 24.02 36.98 -18.64
CA THR A 2 22.55 36.97 -18.74
C THR A 2 22.06 36.39 -17.42
N GLY A 3 21.90 37.27 -16.43
CA GLY A 3 21.43 36.90 -15.09
C GLY A 3 19.96 36.50 -15.17
N VAL A 4 19.69 35.22 -14.90
CA VAL A 4 18.34 34.75 -14.56
C VAL A 4 18.12 35.14 -13.10
N TYR A 5 17.45 36.26 -12.87
CA TYR A 5 16.90 36.58 -11.55
C TYR A 5 15.86 35.50 -11.19
N PRO A 6 15.87 34.94 -9.98
CA PRO A 6 14.78 34.08 -9.53
C PRO A 6 13.51 34.94 -9.50
N ARG A 7 12.48 34.53 -10.24
CA ARG A 7 11.14 35.12 -10.12
C ARG A 7 10.74 35.01 -8.64
N GLY A 8 10.38 36.15 -8.03
CA GLY A 8 9.82 36.17 -6.68
C GLY A 8 8.58 35.25 -6.56
N PRO A 9 8.12 34.96 -5.34
CA PRO A 9 6.97 34.09 -5.13
C PRO A 9 5.77 34.58 -5.96
N ILE A 10 5.18 33.66 -6.74
CA ILE A 10 4.01 33.95 -7.58
C ILE A 10 2.85 34.23 -6.62
N LYS A 11 2.35 35.46 -6.60
CA LYS A 11 1.20 35.82 -5.79
C LYS A 11 -0.06 35.11 -6.30
N PRO A 12 -0.89 34.52 -5.42
CA PRO A 12 -2.18 33.97 -5.81
C PRO A 12 -3.08 35.07 -6.39
N LYS A 13 -3.91 34.73 -7.39
CA LYS A 13 -4.78 35.72 -8.05
C LYS A 13 -6.09 35.88 -7.30
N LEU A 14 -6.54 37.12 -7.14
CA LEU A 14 -7.83 37.47 -6.54
C LEU A 14 -8.62 38.28 -7.55
N LEU A 15 -9.88 37.91 -7.81
CA LEU A 15 -10.75 38.66 -8.73
C LEU A 15 -11.74 39.51 -7.95
N ILE A 16 -11.76 40.81 -8.20
CA ILE A 16 -12.74 41.75 -7.66
C ILE A 16 -13.73 42.12 -8.77
N VAL A 17 -15.02 41.96 -8.50
CA VAL A 17 -16.09 42.24 -9.44
C VAL A 17 -17.08 43.19 -8.78
N ASP A 18 -17.05 44.46 -9.19
CA ASP A 18 -17.89 45.53 -8.65
C ASP A 18 -18.02 46.63 -9.71
N ASP A 19 -19.22 47.18 -9.89
CA ASP A 19 -19.47 48.19 -10.92
C ASP A 19 -18.96 49.59 -10.51
N VAL A 20 -18.80 49.83 -9.21
CA VAL A 20 -18.28 51.09 -8.66
C VAL A 20 -16.75 51.06 -8.60
N GLU A 21 -16.10 51.95 -9.35
CA GLU A 21 -14.63 52.08 -9.42
C GLU A 21 -13.99 52.31 -8.03
N LEU A 22 -14.64 53.11 -7.19
CA LEU A 22 -14.15 53.37 -5.82
C LEU A 22 -14.08 52.10 -4.97
N ASN A 23 -15.07 51.19 -5.08
CA ASN A 23 -15.08 49.94 -4.32
C ASN A 23 -13.94 49.03 -4.79
N ARG A 24 -13.73 48.93 -6.11
CA ARG A 24 -12.60 48.17 -6.67
C ARG A 24 -11.27 48.71 -6.20
N ALA A 25 -11.06 50.03 -6.25
CA ALA A 25 -9.81 50.65 -5.78
C ALA A 25 -9.53 50.38 -4.29
N ILE A 26 -10.55 50.46 -3.43
CA ILE A 26 -10.40 50.18 -1.98
C ILE A 26 -10.01 48.72 -1.74
N LEU A 27 -10.72 47.78 -2.36
CA LEU A 27 -10.44 46.35 -2.22
C LEU A 27 -9.09 45.98 -2.86
N SER A 28 -8.74 46.60 -4.00
CA SER A 28 -7.47 46.40 -4.69
C SER A 28 -6.29 46.83 -3.81
N GLU A 29 -6.35 48.02 -3.22
CA GLU A 29 -5.35 48.51 -2.26
C GLU A 29 -5.26 47.62 -1.00
N LEU A 30 -6.40 47.06 -0.56
CA LEU A 30 -6.43 46.19 0.60
C LEU A 30 -5.67 44.87 0.38
N PHE A 31 -5.67 44.35 -0.85
CA PHE A 31 -5.17 43.01 -1.18
C PHE A 31 -3.90 43.00 -2.06
N CYS A 32 -3.47 44.12 -2.66
CA CYS A 32 -2.32 44.16 -3.57
C CYS A 32 -0.98 43.73 -2.94
N GLY A 33 -0.86 43.83 -1.61
CA GLY A 33 0.31 43.36 -0.86
C GLY A 33 0.51 41.84 -0.94
N GLU A 34 -0.60 41.09 -0.92
CA GLU A 34 -0.62 39.62 -0.76
C GLU A 34 -1.05 38.89 -2.04
N TYR A 35 -1.89 39.52 -2.87
CA TYR A 35 -2.50 38.93 -4.06
C TYR A 35 -2.17 39.68 -5.34
N ASP A 36 -2.24 38.98 -6.47
CA ASP A 36 -2.30 39.57 -7.80
C ASP A 36 -3.77 39.87 -8.13
N VAL A 37 -4.15 41.14 -8.01
CA VAL A 37 -5.55 41.57 -8.08
C VAL A 37 -5.98 41.76 -9.54
N LEU A 38 -7.03 41.06 -9.92
CA LEU A 38 -7.75 41.23 -11.19
C LEU A 38 -9.06 41.96 -10.92
N GLU A 39 -9.47 42.83 -11.84
CA GLU A 39 -10.67 43.66 -11.67
C GLU A 39 -11.66 43.48 -12.84
N ALA A 40 -12.94 43.42 -12.52
CA ALA A 40 -14.04 43.41 -13.47
C ALA A 40 -15.14 44.40 -13.06
N GLU A 41 -15.68 45.13 -14.03
CA GLU A 41 -16.72 46.16 -13.81
C GLU A 41 -18.16 45.63 -13.91
N ASN A 42 -18.34 44.36 -14.30
CA ASN A 42 -19.63 43.67 -14.37
C ASN A 42 -19.43 42.15 -14.46
N GLY A 43 -20.52 41.39 -14.29
CA GLY A 43 -20.46 39.93 -14.33
C GLY A 43 -20.01 39.33 -15.65
N LYS A 44 -20.26 39.98 -16.80
CA LYS A 44 -19.85 39.44 -18.11
C LYS A 44 -18.33 39.46 -18.26
N LYS A 45 -17.68 40.57 -17.91
CA LYS A 45 -16.21 40.69 -17.85
C LYS A 45 -15.61 39.70 -16.85
N ALA A 46 -16.28 39.46 -15.72
CA ALA A 46 -15.84 38.47 -14.75
C ALA A 46 -15.80 37.05 -15.33
N ILE A 47 -16.80 36.65 -16.13
CA ILE A 47 -16.78 35.36 -16.83
C ILE A 47 -15.64 35.28 -17.85
N GLU A 48 -15.37 36.34 -18.61
CA GLU A 48 -14.24 36.39 -19.55
C GLU A 48 -12.89 36.19 -18.83
N ILE A 49 -12.73 36.78 -17.64
CA ILE A 49 -11.54 36.57 -16.80
C ILE A 49 -11.48 35.14 -16.26
N LEU A 50 -12.60 34.58 -15.82
CA LEU A 50 -12.67 33.20 -15.31
C LEU A 50 -12.30 32.18 -16.39
N GLU A 51 -12.70 32.39 -17.65
CA GLU A 51 -12.32 31.54 -18.77
C GLU A 51 -10.80 31.44 -18.98
N ILE A 52 -10.07 32.52 -18.65
CA ILE A 52 -8.61 32.59 -18.84
C ILE A 52 -7.86 32.16 -17.58
N TYR A 53 -8.36 32.50 -16.39
CA TYR A 53 -7.59 32.43 -15.14
C TYR A 53 -8.17 31.49 -14.07
N ALA A 54 -9.25 30.75 -14.33
CA ALA A 54 -9.91 29.88 -13.34
C ALA A 54 -8.95 28.98 -12.54
N ASP A 55 -7.96 28.36 -13.19
CA ASP A 55 -7.02 27.44 -12.52
C ASP A 55 -6.06 28.13 -11.53
N SER A 56 -5.93 29.45 -11.62
CA SER A 56 -4.97 30.26 -10.87
C SER A 56 -5.62 31.23 -9.88
N LEU A 57 -6.96 31.30 -9.85
CA LEU A 57 -7.73 32.15 -8.95
C LEU A 57 -7.89 31.48 -7.58
N ALA A 58 -7.56 32.22 -6.53
CA ALA A 58 -7.72 31.78 -5.15
C ALA A 58 -9.10 32.12 -4.58
N VAL A 59 -9.68 33.27 -4.97
CA VAL A 59 -11.00 33.72 -4.50
C VAL A 59 -11.59 34.75 -5.46
N ILE A 60 -12.92 34.88 -5.45
CA ILE A 60 -13.66 35.93 -6.16
C ILE A 60 -14.44 36.77 -5.15
N LEU A 61 -14.25 38.08 -5.17
CA LEU A 61 -15.05 39.06 -4.45
C LEU A 61 -16.10 39.63 -5.41
N LEU A 62 -17.36 39.38 -5.14
CA LEU A 62 -18.44 39.58 -6.12
C LEU A 62 -19.55 40.48 -5.58
N ASP A 63 -19.79 41.62 -6.21
CA ASP A 63 -20.99 42.41 -5.94
C ASP A 63 -22.24 41.70 -6.48
N ILE A 64 -23.35 41.88 -5.79
CA ILE A 64 -24.66 41.37 -6.21
C ILE A 64 -25.25 42.26 -7.30
N VAL A 65 -25.25 43.57 -7.09
CA VAL A 65 -25.99 44.51 -7.94
C VAL A 65 -25.02 45.15 -8.91
N MET A 66 -25.06 44.74 -10.17
CA MET A 66 -24.21 45.27 -11.23
C MET A 66 -24.98 45.34 -12.56
N PRO A 67 -24.66 46.27 -13.47
CA PRO A 67 -25.24 46.33 -14.81
C PRO A 67 -24.76 45.16 -15.68
N VAL A 68 -25.48 44.88 -16.77
CA VAL A 68 -25.21 43.81 -17.76
C VAL A 68 -25.41 42.39 -17.22
N MET A 69 -24.71 42.01 -16.15
CA MET A 69 -24.84 40.72 -15.47
C MET A 69 -24.59 40.93 -13.97
N ASP A 70 -25.57 40.54 -13.17
CA ASP A 70 -25.56 40.61 -11.71
C ASP A 70 -24.73 39.47 -11.08
N GLY A 71 -24.40 39.58 -9.79
CA GLY A 71 -23.62 38.56 -9.08
C GLY A 71 -24.27 37.17 -9.09
N PHE A 72 -25.61 37.12 -9.02
CA PHE A 72 -26.33 35.86 -9.17
C PHE A 72 -26.20 35.25 -10.58
N GLY A 73 -26.09 36.09 -11.62
CA GLY A 73 -25.78 35.66 -12.98
C GLY A 73 -24.41 34.99 -13.09
N VAL A 74 -23.41 35.56 -12.44
CA VAL A 74 -22.06 34.97 -12.37
C VAL A 74 -22.08 33.61 -11.67
N LEU A 75 -22.72 33.52 -10.50
CA LEU A 75 -22.85 32.26 -9.76
C LEU A 75 -23.53 31.16 -10.59
N ARG A 76 -24.60 31.48 -11.34
CA ARG A 76 -25.26 30.51 -12.23
C ARG A 76 -24.30 29.96 -13.30
N GLU A 77 -23.49 30.82 -13.90
CA GLU A 77 -22.55 30.40 -14.93
C GLU A 77 -21.39 29.58 -14.33
N MET A 78 -20.94 29.92 -13.12
CA MET A 78 -19.94 29.14 -12.39
C MET A 78 -20.44 27.72 -12.07
N VAL A 79 -21.70 27.56 -11.66
CA VAL A 79 -22.29 26.23 -11.42
C VAL A 79 -22.34 25.43 -12.72
N LYS A 80 -22.81 26.05 -13.81
CA LYS A 80 -22.88 25.42 -15.14
C LYS A 80 -21.52 24.94 -15.65
N ARG A 81 -20.45 25.66 -15.32
CA ARG A 81 -19.06 25.37 -15.73
C ARG A 81 -18.25 24.62 -14.66
N HIS A 82 -18.87 24.19 -13.57
CA HIS A 82 -18.26 23.44 -12.47
C HIS A 82 -17.13 24.18 -11.74
N TRP A 83 -17.16 25.52 -11.70
CA TRP A 83 -16.17 26.34 -10.98
C TRP A 83 -16.50 26.54 -9.50
N SER A 84 -17.78 26.53 -9.12
CA SER A 84 -18.23 26.85 -7.75
C SER A 84 -17.70 25.91 -6.66
N GLY A 85 -17.34 24.67 -7.01
CA GLY A 85 -16.75 23.70 -6.08
C GLY A 85 -15.26 23.91 -5.83
N ARG A 86 -14.58 24.64 -6.72
CA ARG A 86 -13.12 24.79 -6.75
C ARG A 86 -12.66 26.20 -6.36
N ILE A 87 -13.39 27.23 -6.79
CA ILE A 87 -13.03 28.63 -6.52
C ILE A 87 -14.07 29.19 -5.52
N PRO A 88 -13.66 29.62 -4.32
CA PRO A 88 -14.58 30.25 -3.38
C PRO A 88 -15.05 31.62 -3.89
N VAL A 89 -16.34 31.90 -3.72
CA VAL A 89 -16.95 33.20 -4.04
C VAL A 89 -17.42 33.86 -2.75
N VAL A 90 -16.90 35.06 -2.47
CA VAL A 90 -17.33 35.91 -1.36
C VAL A 90 -18.16 37.04 -1.94
N MET A 91 -19.44 37.09 -1.59
CA MET A 91 -20.33 38.14 -2.07
C MET A 91 -20.15 39.40 -1.22
N ILE A 92 -20.11 40.58 -1.84
CA ILE A 92 -20.02 41.87 -1.15
C ILE A 92 -21.21 42.74 -1.55
N THR A 93 -22.13 43.00 -0.62
CA THR A 93 -23.43 43.62 -0.96
C THR A 93 -23.83 44.73 0.01
N ALA A 94 -24.51 45.78 -0.48
CA ALA A 94 -25.20 46.74 0.38
C ALA A 94 -26.60 46.26 0.80
N GLU A 95 -27.15 45.26 0.09
CA GLU A 95 -28.45 44.66 0.37
C GLU A 95 -28.33 43.65 1.52
N THR A 96 -29.06 43.88 2.60
CA THR A 96 -28.98 43.10 3.85
C THR A 96 -30.23 42.28 4.14
N SER A 97 -31.15 42.16 3.18
CA SER A 97 -32.36 41.34 3.35
C SER A 97 -32.02 39.84 3.44
N ASP A 98 -32.60 39.16 4.44
CA ASP A 98 -32.39 37.73 4.69
C ASP A 98 -32.67 36.87 3.45
N SER A 99 -33.66 37.24 2.64
CA SER A 99 -34.01 36.54 1.40
C SER A 99 -32.89 36.56 0.33
N VAL A 100 -32.12 37.65 0.26
CA VAL A 100 -31.02 37.78 -0.70
C VAL A 100 -29.79 37.04 -0.20
N MET A 101 -29.52 37.12 1.11
CA MET A 101 -28.43 36.39 1.78
C MET A 101 -28.62 34.88 1.65
N GLN A 102 -29.82 34.37 1.97
CA GLN A 102 -30.14 32.95 1.86
C GLN A 102 -29.95 32.45 0.43
N LYS A 103 -30.46 33.20 -0.55
CA LYS A 103 -30.30 32.88 -1.97
C LYS A 103 -28.82 32.84 -2.40
N GLY A 104 -27.97 33.69 -1.83
CA GLY A 104 -26.52 33.69 -2.09
C GLY A 104 -25.87 32.37 -1.68
N TYR A 105 -26.13 31.91 -0.45
CA TYR A 105 -25.60 30.63 0.03
C TYR A 105 -26.16 29.43 -0.75
N GLU A 106 -27.46 29.42 -1.05
CA GLU A 106 -28.09 28.35 -1.86
C GLU A 106 -27.47 28.24 -3.27
N MET A 107 -26.95 29.35 -3.80
CA MET A 107 -26.28 29.40 -5.10
C MET A 107 -24.77 29.11 -5.05
N GLY A 108 -24.24 28.74 -3.87
CA GLY A 108 -22.86 28.28 -3.69
C GLY A 108 -21.86 29.39 -3.33
N ALA A 109 -22.32 30.54 -2.81
CA ALA A 109 -21.40 31.51 -2.21
C ALA A 109 -20.77 30.93 -0.93
N ALA A 110 -19.46 31.14 -0.78
CA ALA A 110 -18.70 30.68 0.38
C ALA A 110 -18.95 31.57 1.61
N ASP A 111 -19.08 32.88 1.41
CA ASP A 111 -19.47 33.83 2.45
C ASP A 111 -20.11 35.08 1.83
N ILE A 112 -20.78 35.88 2.66
CA ILE A 112 -21.41 37.14 2.25
C ILE A 112 -21.06 38.24 3.24
N ILE A 113 -20.59 39.38 2.72
CA ILE A 113 -20.11 40.53 3.48
C ILE A 113 -20.96 41.75 3.14
N SER A 114 -21.52 42.39 4.17
CA SER A 114 -22.32 43.61 4.02
C SER A 114 -21.46 44.87 3.91
N LYS A 115 -21.82 45.80 3.01
CA LYS A 115 -21.26 47.16 2.92
C LYS A 115 -21.97 48.07 3.95
N PRO A 116 -21.26 48.96 4.69
CA PRO A 116 -19.81 49.15 4.71
C PRO A 116 -19.08 48.05 5.49
N PHE A 117 -17.88 47.66 5.02
CA PHE A 117 -17.07 46.61 5.62
C PHE A 117 -15.83 47.16 6.33
N ASN A 118 -15.37 46.44 7.36
CA ASN A 118 -14.11 46.75 8.04
C ASN A 118 -12.93 46.06 7.30
N PRO A 119 -11.90 46.81 6.86
CA PRO A 119 -10.75 46.27 6.13
C PRO A 119 -10.02 45.10 6.81
N ASN A 120 -9.91 45.10 8.13
CA ASN A 120 -9.23 44.03 8.87
C ASN A 120 -10.08 42.75 8.90
N ILE A 121 -11.40 42.90 9.06
CA ILE A 121 -12.34 41.77 9.14
C ILE A 121 -12.47 41.07 7.78
N ILE A 122 -12.60 41.84 6.69
CA ILE A 122 -12.72 41.26 5.34
C ILE A 122 -11.44 40.52 4.93
N ARG A 123 -10.25 41.05 5.28
CA ARG A 123 -8.98 40.35 5.05
C ARG A 123 -8.94 39.00 5.76
N GLN A 124 -9.30 38.96 7.04
CA GLN A 124 -9.30 37.70 7.80
C GLN A 124 -10.31 36.69 7.24
N ARG A 125 -11.53 37.14 6.92
CA ARG A 125 -12.57 36.25 6.36
C ARG A 125 -12.13 35.61 5.04
N ILE A 126 -11.56 36.41 4.14
CA ILE A 126 -11.07 35.92 2.85
C ILE A 126 -9.93 34.91 3.05
N SER A 127 -8.98 35.20 3.94
CA SER A 127 -7.88 34.28 4.26
C SER A 127 -8.41 32.92 4.74
N ASN A 128 -9.33 32.91 5.72
CA ASN A 128 -9.91 31.68 6.24
C ASN A 128 -10.63 30.84 5.16
N ILE A 129 -11.35 31.51 4.25
CA ILE A 129 -12.09 30.84 3.17
C ILE A 129 -11.14 30.21 2.15
N ILE A 130 -10.08 30.93 1.77
CA ILE A 130 -9.05 30.41 0.85
C ILE A 130 -8.38 29.19 1.46
N GLU A 131 -7.99 29.26 2.73
CA GLU A 131 -7.37 28.15 3.43
C GLU A 131 -8.30 26.94 3.52
N GLN A 132 -9.57 27.16 3.87
CA GLN A 132 -10.59 26.10 3.93
C GLN A 132 -10.75 25.39 2.56
N TYR A 133 -10.82 26.14 1.46
CA TYR A 133 -10.93 25.56 0.12
C TYR A 133 -9.64 24.84 -0.30
N THR A 134 -8.48 25.39 0.05
CA THR A 134 -7.18 24.75 -0.21
C THR A 134 -7.09 23.41 0.52
N TYR A 135 -7.48 23.37 1.79
CA TYR A 135 -7.52 22.16 2.60
C TYR A 135 -8.52 21.13 2.05
N LYS A 136 -9.72 21.56 1.67
CA LYS A 136 -10.74 20.68 1.04
C LYS A 136 -10.21 20.02 -0.23
N LEU A 137 -9.64 20.79 -1.15
CA LEU A 137 -9.08 20.26 -2.41
C LEU A 137 -7.91 19.30 -2.14
N HIS A 138 -7.09 19.57 -1.11
CA HIS A 138 -6.02 18.66 -0.70
C HIS A 138 -6.57 17.34 -0.16
N LEU A 139 -7.59 17.36 0.70
CA LEU A 139 -8.24 16.15 1.20
C LEU A 139 -8.89 15.33 0.09
N GLU A 140 -9.62 15.98 -0.84
CA GLU A 140 -10.22 15.29 -1.99
C GLU A 140 -9.16 14.56 -2.84
N LYS A 141 -8.00 15.21 -3.05
CA LYS A 141 -6.86 14.59 -3.72
C LYS A 141 -6.31 13.39 -2.93
N LEU A 142 -6.12 13.53 -1.62
CA LEU A 142 -5.62 12.47 -0.75
C LEU A 142 -6.54 11.24 -0.77
N VAL A 143 -7.85 11.46 -0.69
CA VAL A 143 -8.87 10.40 -0.75
C VAL A 143 -8.85 9.70 -2.11
N ALA A 144 -8.71 10.45 -3.21
CA ALA A 144 -8.58 9.87 -4.54
C ALA A 144 -7.34 8.98 -4.67
N GLU A 145 -6.17 9.45 -4.20
CA GLU A 145 -4.91 8.69 -4.18
C GLU A 145 -4.99 7.44 -3.30
N GLN A 146 -5.59 7.55 -2.10
CA GLN A 146 -5.82 6.40 -1.22
C GLN A 146 -6.77 5.38 -1.84
N THR A 147 -7.86 5.83 -2.48
CA THR A 147 -8.82 4.95 -3.14
C THR A 147 -8.16 4.17 -4.27
N GLU A 148 -7.29 4.81 -5.06
CA GLU A 148 -6.53 4.13 -6.11
C GLU A 148 -5.52 3.13 -5.52
N THR A 149 -4.84 3.50 -4.44
CA THR A 149 -3.89 2.63 -3.73
C THR A 149 -4.57 1.37 -3.19
N LEU A 150 -5.72 1.54 -2.54
CA LEU A 150 -6.53 0.43 -2.03
C LEU A 150 -7.01 -0.49 -3.16
N ARG A 151 -7.45 0.08 -4.30
CA ARG A 151 -7.85 -0.71 -5.47
C ARG A 151 -6.69 -1.56 -6.00
N ARG A 152 -5.49 -0.98 -6.13
CA ARG A 152 -4.29 -1.73 -6.56
C ARG A 152 -3.91 -2.82 -5.57
N GLN A 153 -3.99 -2.56 -4.26
CA GLN A 153 -3.74 -3.57 -3.24
C GLN A 153 -4.76 -4.71 -3.28
N SER A 154 -6.06 -4.40 -3.42
CA SER A 154 -7.13 -5.40 -3.57
C SER A 154 -6.94 -6.26 -4.82
N GLN A 155 -6.52 -5.66 -5.94
CA GLN A 155 -6.21 -6.40 -7.16
C GLN A 155 -5.00 -7.32 -6.97
N LYS A 156 -3.90 -6.81 -6.42
CA LYS A 156 -2.69 -7.61 -6.15
C LYS A 156 -2.96 -8.77 -5.19
N LEU A 157 -3.80 -8.55 -4.19
CA LEU A 157 -4.23 -9.62 -3.28
C LEU A 157 -4.99 -10.72 -4.03
N ARG A 158 -5.92 -10.33 -4.92
CA ARG A 158 -6.66 -11.28 -5.78
C ARG A 158 -5.74 -12.06 -6.72
N GLU A 159 -4.78 -11.39 -7.36
CA GLU A 159 -3.79 -12.03 -8.22
C GLU A 159 -2.93 -13.03 -7.44
N ASN A 160 -2.44 -12.66 -6.25
CA ASN A 160 -1.70 -13.57 -5.37
C ASN A 160 -2.54 -14.77 -4.93
N SER A 161 -3.82 -14.56 -4.57
CA SER A 161 -4.72 -15.66 -4.22
C SER A 161 -4.96 -16.60 -5.39
N ALA A 162 -5.17 -16.07 -6.60
CA ALA A 162 -5.33 -16.89 -7.81
C ALA A 162 -4.06 -17.72 -8.10
N GLN A 163 -2.87 -17.12 -7.98
CA GLN A 163 -1.60 -17.84 -8.13
C GLN A 163 -1.42 -18.97 -7.10
N MET A 164 -1.85 -18.75 -5.85
CA MET A 164 -1.84 -19.81 -4.83
C MET A 164 -2.79 -20.95 -5.18
N ILE A 165 -3.99 -20.63 -5.67
CA ILE A 165 -4.98 -21.62 -6.12
C ILE A 165 -4.41 -22.44 -7.29
N ASP A 166 -3.81 -21.79 -8.28
CA ASP A 166 -3.19 -22.46 -9.43
C ASP A 166 -2.02 -23.35 -8.99
N THR A 167 -1.24 -22.91 -7.99
CA THR A 167 -0.14 -23.71 -7.43
C THR A 167 -0.64 -24.95 -6.71
N LEU A 168 -1.66 -24.81 -5.85
CA LEU A 168 -2.28 -25.93 -5.15
C LEU A 168 -2.95 -26.91 -6.11
N SER A 169 -3.59 -26.37 -7.15
CA SER A 169 -4.17 -27.13 -8.27
C SER A 169 -3.11 -27.97 -8.97
N ALA A 170 -1.95 -27.39 -9.32
CA ALA A 170 -0.84 -28.11 -9.94
C ALA A 170 -0.24 -29.20 -9.01
N ILE A 171 -0.25 -29.00 -7.69
CA ILE A 171 0.21 -30.03 -6.73
C ILE A 171 -0.75 -31.22 -6.69
N ILE A 172 -2.06 -30.97 -6.70
CA ILE A 172 -3.08 -32.03 -6.75
C ILE A 172 -2.96 -32.80 -8.07
N GLU A 173 -2.76 -32.11 -9.19
CA GLU A 173 -2.50 -32.70 -10.51
C GLU A 173 -1.21 -33.53 -10.55
N PHE A 174 -0.14 -33.08 -9.91
CA PHE A 174 1.08 -33.89 -9.85
C PHE A 174 0.84 -35.25 -9.18
N LYS A 175 -0.11 -35.29 -8.23
CA LYS A 175 -0.42 -36.51 -7.47
C LYS A 175 -1.48 -37.39 -8.12
N ASN A 176 -2.45 -36.76 -8.78
CA ASN A 176 -3.57 -37.41 -9.45
C ASN A 176 -3.40 -37.23 -10.97
N THR A 177 -3.33 -38.31 -11.75
CA THR A 177 -3.08 -38.31 -13.22
C THR A 177 -4.13 -37.59 -14.11
N GLU A 178 -4.92 -36.68 -13.53
CA GLU A 178 -5.84 -35.74 -14.17
C GLU A 178 -5.07 -34.55 -14.79
N SER A 179 -5.70 -33.76 -15.65
CA SER A 179 -5.04 -32.69 -16.43
C SER A 179 -5.38 -31.28 -15.93
N VAL A 180 -4.47 -30.31 -16.11
CA VAL A 180 -4.66 -28.86 -15.86
C VAL A 180 -6.03 -28.34 -16.34
N GLN A 181 -6.54 -28.88 -17.46
CA GLN A 181 -7.79 -28.45 -18.09
C GLN A 181 -9.03 -28.72 -17.21
N HIS A 182 -9.00 -29.74 -16.37
CA HIS A 182 -10.12 -30.18 -15.54
C HIS A 182 -10.57 -29.09 -14.55
N ILE A 183 -9.63 -28.46 -13.83
CA ILE A 183 -9.96 -27.46 -12.81
C ILE A 183 -10.50 -26.18 -13.46
N ALA A 184 -9.89 -25.74 -14.57
CA ALA A 184 -10.40 -24.60 -15.34
C ALA A 184 -11.82 -24.84 -15.87
N ASN A 185 -12.11 -26.07 -16.32
CA ASN A 185 -13.44 -26.46 -16.76
C ASN A 185 -14.45 -26.44 -15.61
N ILE A 186 -14.12 -27.02 -14.45
CA ILE A 186 -15.00 -27.01 -13.27
C ILE A 186 -15.35 -25.59 -12.85
N ARG A 187 -14.37 -24.68 -12.76
CA ARG A 187 -14.59 -23.26 -12.43
C ARG A 187 -15.57 -22.63 -13.43
N THR A 188 -15.37 -22.89 -14.72
CA THR A 188 -16.19 -22.33 -15.79
C THR A 188 -17.63 -22.86 -15.76
N ILE A 189 -17.80 -24.18 -15.66
CA ILE A 189 -19.12 -24.83 -15.60
C ILE A 189 -19.88 -24.37 -14.35
N THR A 190 -19.21 -24.32 -13.20
CA THR A 190 -19.78 -23.84 -11.94
C THR A 190 -20.25 -22.39 -12.07
N ARG A 191 -19.42 -21.51 -12.65
CA ARG A 191 -19.78 -20.10 -12.90
C ARG A 191 -21.02 -19.99 -13.79
N MET A 192 -21.11 -20.81 -14.84
CA MET A 192 -22.26 -20.81 -15.74
C MET A 192 -23.54 -21.30 -15.04
N LEU A 193 -23.44 -22.40 -14.28
CA LEU A 193 -24.55 -22.97 -13.49
C LEU A 193 -25.11 -21.94 -12.52
N LEU A 194 -24.25 -21.31 -11.72
CA LEU A 194 -24.65 -20.33 -10.72
C LEU A 194 -25.23 -19.05 -11.35
N ASN A 195 -24.70 -18.62 -12.50
CA ASN A 195 -25.28 -17.49 -13.23
C ASN A 195 -26.68 -17.78 -13.77
N GLN A 196 -26.94 -19.00 -14.24
CA GLN A 196 -28.30 -19.38 -14.65
C GLN A 196 -29.24 -19.54 -13.46
N LEU A 197 -28.75 -20.14 -12.37
CA LEU A 197 -29.51 -20.26 -11.14
C LEU A 197 -29.91 -18.87 -10.61
N LYS A 198 -28.97 -17.94 -10.55
CA LYS A 198 -29.21 -16.53 -10.16
C LYS A 198 -30.31 -15.87 -11.00
N LYS A 199 -30.35 -16.13 -12.30
CA LYS A 199 -31.33 -15.52 -13.22
C LYS A 199 -32.75 -16.06 -13.04
N ARG A 200 -32.90 -17.31 -12.64
CA ARG A 200 -34.21 -18.00 -12.58
C ARG A 200 -34.78 -18.14 -11.18
N HIS A 201 -33.90 -18.22 -10.19
CA HIS A 201 -34.24 -18.55 -8.82
C HIS A 201 -33.63 -17.50 -7.89
N GLU A 202 -34.30 -16.34 -7.80
CA GLU A 202 -33.92 -15.25 -6.89
C GLU A 202 -33.93 -15.70 -5.42
N GLU A 203 -34.67 -16.75 -5.08
CA GLU A 203 -34.74 -17.32 -3.72
C GLU A 203 -33.39 -17.77 -3.15
N TYR A 204 -32.40 -18.08 -4.00
CA TYR A 204 -31.05 -18.44 -3.56
C TYR A 204 -30.16 -17.23 -3.23
N GLY A 205 -30.61 -15.99 -3.51
CA GLY A 205 -29.93 -14.77 -3.07
C GLY A 205 -28.52 -14.53 -3.63
N LEU A 206 -28.18 -15.13 -4.78
CA LEU A 206 -26.82 -15.09 -5.32
C LEU A 206 -26.47 -13.71 -5.90
N THR A 207 -25.39 -13.11 -5.41
CA THR A 207 -24.79 -11.88 -5.98
C THR A 207 -23.70 -12.21 -7.00
N ASP A 208 -23.31 -11.26 -7.86
CA ASP A 208 -22.18 -11.47 -8.79
C ASP A 208 -20.87 -11.79 -8.06
N GLU A 209 -20.66 -11.16 -6.90
CA GLU A 209 -19.50 -11.41 -6.05
C GLU A 209 -19.51 -12.84 -5.48
N MET A 210 -20.66 -13.33 -5.02
CA MET A 210 -20.80 -14.72 -4.56
C MET A 210 -20.52 -15.72 -5.67
N VAL A 211 -21.08 -15.50 -6.87
CA VAL A 211 -20.85 -16.38 -8.03
C VAL A 211 -19.36 -16.49 -8.35
N GLU A 212 -18.65 -15.36 -8.34
CA GLU A 212 -17.21 -15.35 -8.61
C GLU A 212 -16.42 -16.07 -7.52
N ASN A 213 -16.68 -15.75 -6.25
CA ASN A 213 -16.03 -16.38 -5.10
C ASN A 213 -16.24 -17.90 -5.03
N ILE A 214 -17.46 -18.36 -5.29
CA ILE A 214 -17.79 -19.80 -5.32
C ILE A 214 -17.08 -20.48 -6.49
N SER A 215 -17.05 -19.83 -7.66
CA SER A 215 -16.39 -20.38 -8.84
C SER A 215 -14.88 -20.54 -8.62
N GLU A 216 -14.24 -19.59 -7.94
CA GLU A 216 -12.83 -19.71 -7.53
C GLU A 216 -12.63 -20.82 -6.49
N ALA A 217 -13.51 -20.91 -5.49
CA ALA A 217 -13.47 -21.93 -4.45
C ALA A 217 -13.62 -23.37 -5.00
N ALA A 218 -14.30 -23.56 -6.13
CA ALA A 218 -14.48 -24.85 -6.77
C ALA A 218 -13.15 -25.55 -7.11
N ALA A 219 -12.06 -24.80 -7.31
CA ALA A 219 -10.73 -25.37 -7.54
C ALA A 219 -10.20 -26.19 -6.36
N MET A 220 -10.70 -25.96 -5.15
CA MET A 220 -10.24 -26.61 -3.91
C MET A 220 -10.96 -27.91 -3.58
N HIS A 221 -11.99 -28.31 -4.34
CA HIS A 221 -12.85 -29.44 -3.99
C HIS A 221 -12.06 -30.71 -3.66
N ASP A 222 -10.97 -30.96 -4.39
CA ASP A 222 -10.17 -32.17 -4.31
C ASP A 222 -8.81 -32.05 -3.60
N ILE A 223 -8.56 -30.95 -2.87
CA ILE A 223 -7.27 -30.72 -2.19
C ILE A 223 -6.87 -31.85 -1.24
N GLY A 224 -7.85 -32.53 -0.63
CA GLY A 224 -7.57 -33.65 0.27
C GLY A 224 -7.05 -34.91 -0.41
N LYS A 225 -7.07 -35.02 -1.75
CA LYS A 225 -6.40 -36.12 -2.48
C LYS A 225 -4.90 -36.16 -2.18
N ILE A 226 -4.31 -35.03 -1.76
CA ILE A 226 -2.93 -34.93 -1.24
C ILE A 226 -2.68 -35.86 -0.05
N ALA A 227 -3.71 -36.25 0.71
CA ALA A 227 -3.56 -37.12 1.87
C ALA A 227 -4.01 -38.59 1.63
N ILE A 228 -4.32 -38.96 0.37
CA ILE A 228 -4.68 -40.33 -0.04
C ILE A 228 -3.43 -41.10 -0.51
N PRO A 229 -3.19 -42.36 -0.08
CA PRO A 229 -2.02 -43.13 -0.52
C PRO A 229 -1.96 -43.34 -2.05
N ASP A 230 -0.77 -43.24 -2.65
CA ASP A 230 -0.60 -43.31 -4.11
C ASP A 230 -1.07 -44.64 -4.71
N GLN A 231 -0.94 -45.76 -3.97
CA GLN A 231 -1.41 -47.07 -4.45
C GLN A 231 -2.93 -47.15 -4.61
N ILE A 232 -3.66 -46.31 -3.86
CA ILE A 232 -5.12 -46.20 -3.92
C ILE A 232 -5.50 -45.16 -4.97
N LEU A 233 -4.87 -43.98 -4.93
CA LEU A 233 -5.18 -42.86 -5.82
C LEU A 233 -4.93 -43.21 -7.30
N ASN A 234 -3.82 -43.86 -7.61
CA ASN A 234 -3.40 -44.17 -8.98
C ASN A 234 -3.66 -45.64 -9.39
N LYS A 235 -4.59 -46.33 -8.73
CA LYS A 235 -4.91 -47.73 -9.05
C LYS A 235 -5.57 -47.82 -10.44
N PRO A 236 -5.03 -48.60 -11.40
CA PRO A 236 -5.57 -48.68 -12.77
C PRO A 236 -6.88 -49.47 -12.91
N GLY A 237 -7.36 -50.09 -11.83
CA GLY A 237 -8.59 -50.89 -11.80
C GLY A 237 -9.56 -50.42 -10.72
N LYS A 238 -10.73 -51.07 -10.60
CA LYS A 238 -11.71 -50.73 -9.58
C LYS A 238 -11.11 -50.85 -8.17
N LEU A 239 -11.42 -49.87 -7.32
CA LEU A 239 -11.09 -49.88 -5.90
C LEU A 239 -11.88 -50.99 -5.20
N THR A 240 -11.26 -51.64 -4.21
CA THR A 240 -12.01 -52.51 -3.28
C THR A 240 -12.88 -51.65 -2.35
N PRO A 241 -13.91 -52.23 -1.69
CA PRO A 241 -14.72 -51.48 -0.74
C PRO A 241 -13.88 -50.77 0.33
N GLU A 242 -12.85 -51.43 0.85
CA GLU A 242 -11.95 -50.87 1.88
C GLU A 242 -11.09 -49.73 1.33
N GLU A 243 -10.56 -49.88 0.11
CA GLU A 243 -9.81 -48.82 -0.57
C GLU A 243 -10.70 -47.61 -0.90
N PHE A 244 -11.97 -47.87 -1.25
CA PHE A 244 -12.94 -46.82 -1.51
C PHE A 244 -13.30 -46.03 -0.24
N GLU A 245 -13.42 -46.70 0.91
CA GLU A 245 -13.57 -46.00 2.21
C GLU A 245 -12.37 -45.08 2.50
N VAL A 246 -11.14 -45.51 2.16
CA VAL A 246 -9.96 -44.62 2.26
C VAL A 246 -10.07 -43.46 1.27
N MET A 247 -10.47 -43.70 0.03
CA MET A 247 -10.64 -42.64 -0.99
C MET A 247 -11.63 -41.57 -0.53
N LYS A 248 -12.78 -41.94 0.06
CA LYS A 248 -13.78 -40.99 0.57
C LYS A 248 -13.22 -39.98 1.57
N THR A 249 -12.17 -40.35 2.31
CA THR A 249 -11.56 -39.47 3.33
C THR A 249 -10.92 -38.19 2.77
N HIS A 250 -10.75 -38.06 1.44
CA HIS A 250 -10.21 -36.83 0.85
C HIS A 250 -11.08 -35.60 1.13
N THR A 251 -12.40 -35.76 1.25
CA THR A 251 -13.31 -34.66 1.61
C THR A 251 -12.97 -34.08 2.98
N VAL A 252 -12.91 -34.94 4.01
CA VAL A 252 -12.60 -34.54 5.39
C VAL A 252 -11.14 -34.12 5.55
N LYS A 253 -10.19 -34.84 4.95
CA LYS A 253 -8.77 -34.48 4.98
C LYS A 253 -8.48 -33.16 4.27
N GLY A 254 -9.24 -32.84 3.23
CA GLY A 254 -9.14 -31.55 2.56
C GLY A 254 -9.57 -30.41 3.49
N CYS A 255 -10.64 -30.60 4.27
CA CYS A 255 -11.04 -29.68 5.33
C CYS A 255 -9.92 -29.47 6.37
N GLU A 256 -9.31 -30.56 6.85
CA GLU A 256 -8.19 -30.49 7.81
C GLU A 256 -6.97 -29.74 7.26
N ILE A 257 -6.72 -29.82 5.94
CA ILE A 257 -5.66 -29.06 5.28
C ILE A 257 -6.04 -27.58 5.22
N LEU A 258 -7.27 -27.25 4.80
CA LEU A 258 -7.76 -25.87 4.74
C LEU A 258 -7.74 -25.19 6.12
N GLU A 259 -8.11 -25.92 7.18
CA GLU A 259 -8.05 -25.45 8.57
C GLU A 259 -6.62 -25.15 9.05
N LYS A 260 -5.58 -25.76 8.47
CA LYS A 260 -4.18 -25.50 8.87
C LYS A 260 -3.54 -24.36 8.08
N LEU A 261 -4.15 -23.94 6.98
CA LEU A 261 -3.64 -22.88 6.11
C LEU A 261 -4.17 -21.51 6.58
N VAL A 262 -3.43 -20.87 7.49
CA VAL A 262 -3.76 -19.54 8.07
C VAL A 262 -4.03 -18.48 6.99
N SER A 263 -3.32 -18.53 5.86
CA SER A 263 -3.50 -17.64 4.71
C SER A 263 -4.87 -17.83 4.04
N VAL A 264 -5.40 -19.05 4.03
CA VAL A 264 -6.66 -19.42 3.36
C VAL A 264 -7.86 -19.09 4.25
N GLN A 265 -7.72 -19.18 5.58
CA GLN A 265 -8.73 -18.74 6.54
C GLN A 265 -9.04 -17.23 6.46
N SER A 266 -8.10 -16.43 5.96
CA SER A 266 -8.28 -14.99 5.81
C SER A 266 -9.03 -14.59 4.52
N LEU A 267 -9.36 -15.55 3.66
CA LEU A 267 -10.06 -15.29 2.41
C LEU A 267 -11.54 -15.07 2.67
N THR A 268 -12.13 -14.10 1.96
CA THR A 268 -13.57 -13.80 1.99
C THR A 268 -14.46 -14.96 1.54
N TYR A 269 -13.88 -16.01 0.96
CA TYR A 269 -14.56 -17.19 0.43
C TYR A 269 -14.11 -18.51 1.06
N TYR A 270 -13.42 -18.46 2.21
CA TYR A 270 -12.99 -19.64 2.95
C TYR A 270 -14.12 -20.64 3.19
N ASP A 271 -15.28 -20.15 3.63
CA ASP A 271 -16.44 -20.98 3.92
C ASP A 271 -16.91 -21.77 2.68
N TYR A 272 -16.85 -21.16 1.49
CA TYR A 272 -17.15 -21.87 0.25
C TYR A 272 -16.11 -22.96 -0.04
N CYS A 273 -14.81 -22.70 0.15
CA CYS A 273 -13.78 -23.72 -0.01
C CYS A 273 -14.00 -24.91 0.91
N TYR A 274 -14.34 -24.64 2.17
CA TYR A 274 -14.59 -25.68 3.18
C TYR A 274 -15.80 -26.53 2.81
N GLU A 275 -16.95 -25.88 2.57
CA GLU A 275 -18.21 -26.55 2.24
C GLU A 275 -18.15 -27.34 0.94
N ILE A 276 -17.48 -26.81 -0.09
CA ILE A 276 -17.26 -27.52 -1.35
C ILE A 276 -16.38 -28.74 -1.11
N CYS A 277 -15.24 -28.58 -0.44
CA CYS A 277 -14.32 -29.69 -0.18
C CYS A 277 -14.99 -30.81 0.62
N ARG A 278 -15.80 -30.44 1.62
CA ARG A 278 -16.52 -31.40 2.45
C ARG A 278 -17.65 -32.10 1.71
N HIS A 279 -18.48 -31.35 0.98
CA HIS A 279 -19.80 -31.82 0.56
C HIS A 279 -19.98 -32.02 -0.95
N HIS A 280 -18.97 -31.79 -1.81
CA HIS A 280 -19.13 -31.98 -3.26
C HIS A 280 -19.44 -33.42 -3.70
N HIS A 281 -19.28 -34.41 -2.80
CA HIS A 281 -19.70 -35.81 -3.02
C HIS A 281 -20.98 -36.20 -2.28
N GLU A 282 -21.64 -35.24 -1.62
CA GLU A 282 -23.00 -35.44 -1.16
C GLU A 282 -23.97 -35.59 -2.34
N ARG A 283 -25.06 -36.30 -2.10
CA ARG A 283 -26.07 -36.58 -3.12
C ARG A 283 -27.41 -36.09 -2.63
N TRP A 284 -28.21 -35.54 -3.54
CA TRP A 284 -29.54 -35.03 -3.21
C TRP A 284 -30.44 -36.06 -2.52
N ASP A 285 -30.21 -37.36 -2.80
CA ASP A 285 -30.94 -38.49 -2.20
C ASP A 285 -30.38 -38.99 -0.85
N GLY A 286 -29.38 -38.33 -0.25
CA GLY A 286 -28.77 -38.73 1.03
C GLY A 286 -27.82 -39.91 0.95
N LYS A 287 -27.53 -40.44 -0.25
CA LYS A 287 -26.63 -41.59 -0.43
C LYS A 287 -25.18 -41.19 -0.69
N GLY A 288 -24.87 -39.91 -0.51
CA GLY A 288 -23.53 -39.35 -0.67
C GLY A 288 -22.65 -39.57 0.55
N TYR A 289 -21.53 -38.85 0.60
CA TYR A 289 -20.57 -38.86 1.70
C TYR A 289 -19.92 -37.46 1.81
N PRO A 290 -19.34 -37.10 2.96
CA PRO A 290 -19.10 -37.90 4.17
C PRO A 290 -20.26 -37.95 5.19
N ASP A 291 -21.20 -37.01 5.14
CA ASP A 291 -22.18 -36.76 6.20
C ASP A 291 -23.59 -37.31 5.86
N GLY A 292 -23.87 -37.60 4.58
CA GLY A 292 -25.13 -38.21 4.13
C GLY A 292 -26.31 -37.22 4.11
N LEU A 293 -26.03 -35.97 3.76
CA LEU A 293 -26.98 -34.86 3.75
C LEU A 293 -28.06 -35.06 2.69
N VAL A 294 -29.31 -34.64 3.00
CA VAL A 294 -30.47 -34.82 2.10
C VAL A 294 -30.98 -33.49 1.59
N GLY A 295 -31.20 -33.39 0.28
CA GLY A 295 -31.84 -32.22 -0.33
C GLY A 295 -31.05 -30.92 -0.11
N ASP A 296 -31.74 -29.89 0.39
CA ASP A 296 -31.19 -28.57 0.66
C ASP A 296 -30.29 -28.50 1.92
N GLU A 297 -30.06 -29.62 2.62
CA GLU A 297 -29.05 -29.69 3.69
C GLU A 297 -27.63 -29.54 3.13
N THR A 298 -27.40 -29.98 1.88
CA THR A 298 -26.15 -29.69 1.18
C THR A 298 -26.22 -28.28 0.59
N PRO A 299 -25.22 -27.40 0.80
CA PRO A 299 -25.26 -26.07 0.21
C PRO A 299 -25.30 -26.09 -1.32
N ILE A 300 -26.07 -25.17 -1.91
CA ILE A 300 -26.32 -25.12 -3.35
C ILE A 300 -25.05 -25.02 -4.19
N TRP A 301 -24.00 -24.37 -3.66
CA TRP A 301 -22.69 -24.28 -4.32
C TRP A 301 -21.94 -25.61 -4.34
N ALA A 302 -21.98 -26.40 -3.26
CA ALA A 302 -21.38 -27.73 -3.24
C ALA A 302 -22.10 -28.69 -4.21
N GLN A 303 -23.43 -28.58 -4.30
CA GLN A 303 -24.23 -29.31 -5.29
C GLN A 303 -23.89 -28.90 -6.73
N ALA A 304 -23.69 -27.60 -6.99
CA ALA A 304 -23.29 -27.10 -8.31
C ALA A 304 -21.91 -27.61 -8.73
N VAL A 305 -20.94 -27.62 -7.80
CA VAL A 305 -19.60 -28.17 -8.06
C VAL A 305 -19.66 -29.68 -8.28
N SER A 306 -20.48 -30.42 -7.52
CA SER A 306 -20.70 -31.86 -7.72
C SER A 306 -21.16 -32.18 -9.14
N LEU A 307 -22.14 -31.42 -9.66
CA LEU A 307 -22.64 -31.58 -11.01
C LEU A 307 -21.58 -31.21 -12.07
N ALA A 308 -20.82 -30.14 -11.82
CA ALA A 308 -19.74 -29.71 -12.71
C ALA A 308 -18.61 -30.75 -12.81
N ASP A 309 -18.18 -31.30 -11.67
CA ASP A 309 -17.15 -32.34 -11.60
C ASP A 309 -17.58 -33.61 -12.35
N VAL A 310 -18.80 -34.09 -12.11
CA VAL A 310 -19.33 -35.28 -12.80
C VAL A 310 -19.43 -35.06 -14.31
N TYR A 311 -19.88 -33.90 -14.75
CA TYR A 311 -19.95 -33.60 -16.18
C TYR A 311 -18.57 -33.53 -16.83
N ASP A 312 -17.59 -32.88 -16.20
CA ASP A 312 -16.22 -32.86 -16.69
C ASP A 312 -15.61 -34.26 -16.73
N ALA A 313 -15.81 -35.06 -15.67
CA ALA A 313 -15.32 -36.43 -15.58
C ALA A 313 -15.83 -37.35 -16.70
N LEU A 314 -17.05 -37.12 -17.22
CA LEU A 314 -17.64 -37.88 -18.33
C LEU A 314 -17.19 -37.38 -19.71
N SER A 315 -16.98 -36.07 -19.85
CA SER A 315 -16.68 -35.41 -21.13
C SER A 315 -15.18 -35.24 -21.41
N SER A 316 -14.33 -35.36 -20.39
CA SER A 316 -12.87 -35.26 -20.50
C SER A 316 -12.21 -36.63 -20.79
N LYS A 317 -11.14 -36.60 -21.59
CA LYS A 317 -10.37 -37.80 -21.97
C LYS A 317 -9.46 -38.23 -20.81
N ARG A 318 -9.68 -39.43 -20.23
CA ARG A 318 -8.85 -39.98 -19.15
C ARG A 318 -7.85 -41.01 -19.69
N VAL A 319 -6.73 -41.22 -18.98
CA VAL A 319 -5.66 -42.17 -19.34
C VAL A 319 -6.18 -43.60 -19.61
N TYR A 320 -7.33 -43.97 -19.04
CA TYR A 320 -7.89 -45.32 -19.08
C TYR A 320 -9.24 -45.44 -19.80
N LYS A 321 -9.82 -44.35 -20.34
CA LYS A 321 -11.16 -44.37 -20.98
C LYS A 321 -11.34 -43.24 -21.99
N GLU A 322 -11.92 -43.55 -23.16
CA GLU A 322 -12.31 -42.51 -24.13
C GLU A 322 -13.45 -41.64 -23.58
N ALA A 323 -13.42 -40.35 -23.90
CA ALA A 323 -14.43 -39.38 -23.49
C ALA A 323 -15.80 -39.72 -24.10
N TYR A 324 -16.87 -39.54 -23.32
CA TYR A 324 -18.23 -39.63 -23.85
C TYR A 324 -18.55 -38.39 -24.68
N SER A 325 -19.44 -38.53 -25.68
CA SER A 325 -20.00 -37.34 -26.33
C SER A 325 -20.80 -36.52 -25.31
N SER A 326 -20.85 -35.20 -25.48
CA SER A 326 -21.63 -34.31 -24.61
C SER A 326 -23.08 -34.80 -24.44
N ASP A 327 -23.71 -35.26 -25.52
CA ASP A 327 -25.07 -35.84 -25.47
C ASP A 327 -25.16 -37.09 -24.59
N THR A 328 -24.18 -37.98 -24.66
CA THR A 328 -24.17 -39.20 -23.85
C THR A 328 -23.95 -38.86 -22.38
N ALA A 329 -23.02 -37.93 -22.08
CA ALA A 329 -22.77 -37.48 -20.72
C ALA A 329 -24.02 -36.85 -20.08
N VAL A 330 -24.74 -35.99 -20.81
CA VAL A 330 -26.01 -35.41 -20.36
C VAL A 330 -27.04 -36.50 -20.06
N GLN A 331 -27.23 -37.47 -20.96
CA GLN A 331 -28.19 -38.56 -20.76
C GLN A 331 -27.85 -39.42 -19.54
N MET A 332 -26.57 -39.73 -19.32
CA MET A 332 -26.14 -40.49 -18.15
C MET A 332 -26.45 -39.76 -16.83
N ILE A 333 -26.26 -38.44 -16.80
CA ILE A 333 -26.61 -37.59 -15.65
C ILE A 333 -28.13 -37.59 -15.42
N LEU A 334 -28.93 -37.37 -16.47
CA LEU A 334 -30.40 -37.34 -16.37
C LEU A 334 -31.01 -38.69 -15.97
N ASN A 335 -30.43 -39.80 -16.44
CA ASN A 335 -30.90 -41.15 -16.10
C ASN A 335 -30.50 -41.58 -14.68
N GLY A 336 -29.75 -40.75 -13.95
CA GLY A 336 -29.31 -41.04 -12.58
C GLY A 336 -28.16 -42.03 -12.49
N GLU A 337 -27.49 -42.35 -13.60
CA GLU A 337 -26.36 -43.29 -13.64
C GLU A 337 -25.15 -42.76 -12.85
N CYS A 338 -25.03 -41.44 -12.74
CA CYS A 338 -24.00 -40.75 -11.97
C CYS A 338 -24.48 -40.27 -10.60
N GLY A 339 -25.76 -40.50 -10.28
CA GLY A 339 -26.38 -40.12 -9.04
C GLY A 339 -27.56 -39.17 -9.18
N VAL A 340 -28.13 -38.80 -8.03
CA VAL A 340 -29.30 -37.92 -7.96
C VAL A 340 -28.81 -36.52 -7.61
N PHE A 341 -29.06 -35.58 -8.52
CA PHE A 341 -28.74 -34.16 -8.36
C PHE A 341 -30.01 -33.36 -8.08
N ASN A 342 -29.82 -32.12 -7.60
CA ASN A 342 -30.90 -31.17 -7.42
C ASN A 342 -31.64 -30.91 -8.74
N PRO A 343 -32.97 -31.08 -8.79
CA PRO A 343 -33.77 -30.84 -9.99
C PRO A 343 -33.57 -29.44 -10.59
N VAL A 344 -33.46 -28.41 -9.75
CA VAL A 344 -33.28 -27.02 -10.19
C VAL A 344 -31.93 -26.82 -10.89
N LEU A 345 -30.86 -27.42 -10.36
CA LEU A 345 -29.55 -27.38 -10.99
C LEU A 345 -29.52 -28.17 -12.31
N LEU A 346 -30.26 -29.28 -12.40
CA LEU A 346 -30.39 -30.04 -13.66
C LEU A 346 -31.10 -29.23 -14.75
N GLU A 347 -32.14 -28.47 -14.41
CA GLU A 347 -32.80 -27.55 -15.34
C GLU A 347 -31.82 -26.49 -15.85
N CYS A 348 -31.07 -25.85 -14.94
CA CYS A 348 -30.06 -24.86 -15.30
C CYS A 348 -28.94 -25.46 -16.18
N PHE A 349 -28.52 -26.70 -15.88
CA PHE A 349 -27.51 -27.44 -16.62
C PHE A 349 -27.93 -27.73 -18.07
N LEU A 350 -29.17 -28.16 -18.30
CA LEU A 350 -29.65 -28.47 -19.65
C LEU A 350 -29.63 -27.25 -20.57
N GLU A 351 -29.91 -26.07 -20.03
CA GLU A 351 -29.90 -24.83 -20.80
C GLU A 351 -28.49 -24.38 -21.16
N ILE A 352 -27.55 -24.53 -20.23
CA ILE A 352 -26.14 -24.26 -20.48
C ILE A 352 -25.62 -25.15 -21.59
N VAL A 353 -25.90 -26.46 -21.53
CA VAL A 353 -25.45 -27.41 -22.55
C VAL A 353 -26.14 -27.17 -23.90
N SER A 354 -27.40 -26.72 -23.92
CA SER A 354 -28.06 -26.30 -25.17
C SER A 354 -27.39 -25.07 -25.80
N THR A 355 -26.92 -24.12 -24.98
CA THR A 355 -26.20 -22.92 -25.45
C THR A 355 -24.84 -23.28 -26.05
N PHE A 356 -24.17 -24.33 -25.55
CA PHE A 356 -22.93 -24.85 -26.13
C PHE A 356 -23.14 -25.43 -27.54
N LYS A 357 -24.30 -26.04 -27.84
CA LYS A 357 -24.61 -26.57 -29.18
C LYS A 357 -24.78 -25.46 -30.21
N ASP A 358 -25.55 -24.43 -29.87
CA ASP A 358 -25.81 -23.31 -30.79
C ASP A 358 -24.54 -22.52 -31.14
N GLY A 359 -23.61 -22.38 -30.18
CA GLY A 359 -22.32 -21.72 -30.39
C GLY A 359 -21.31 -22.52 -31.24
N ILE A 360 -21.34 -23.85 -31.17
CA ILE A 360 -20.48 -24.73 -31.97
C ILE A 360 -20.98 -24.81 -33.42
N ASP A 361 -22.30 -24.86 -33.64
CA ASP A 361 -22.89 -24.86 -34.99
C ASP A 361 -22.63 -23.52 -35.72
N GLN A 362 -22.69 -22.38 -35.02
CA GLN A 362 -22.30 -21.08 -35.60
C GLN A 362 -20.80 -21.00 -35.90
N ALA A 363 -19.93 -21.48 -35.01
CA ALA A 363 -18.48 -21.48 -35.22
C ALA A 363 -18.03 -22.44 -36.33
N GLN A 364 -18.73 -23.56 -36.54
CA GLN A 364 -18.50 -24.46 -37.68
C GLN A 364 -18.98 -23.86 -39.00
N MET A 365 -20.15 -23.19 -39.02
CA MET A 365 -20.61 -22.47 -40.22
C MET A 365 -19.68 -21.33 -40.63
N GLU A 366 -19.13 -20.58 -39.66
CA GLU A 366 -18.13 -19.52 -39.93
C GLU A 366 -16.78 -20.09 -40.43
N ARG A 367 -16.34 -21.24 -39.89
CA ARG A 367 -15.14 -21.94 -40.36
C ARG A 367 -15.29 -22.57 -41.75
N GLU A 368 -16.49 -23.03 -42.11
CA GLU A 368 -16.78 -23.54 -43.45
C GLU A 368 -16.90 -22.42 -44.49
N GLN A 369 -17.39 -21.24 -44.10
CA GLN A 369 -17.40 -20.06 -44.97
C GLN A 369 -16.00 -19.47 -45.19
N GLN A 370 -15.09 -19.58 -44.22
CA GLN A 370 -13.69 -19.17 -44.36
C GLN A 370 -12.80 -20.15 -45.16
N LYS A 371 -13.22 -21.41 -45.31
CA LYS A 371 -12.49 -22.45 -46.08
C LYS A 371 -12.58 -22.30 -47.61
N ASN A 372 -13.41 -21.37 -48.13
CA ASN A 372 -13.62 -21.16 -49.57
C ASN A 372 -12.83 -20.00 -50.19
N ARG A 373 -11.76 -19.49 -49.53
CA ARG A 373 -10.79 -18.62 -50.18
C ARG A 373 -9.56 -19.42 -50.63
N PRO A 374 -9.20 -19.42 -51.92
CA PRO A 374 -8.02 -20.09 -52.38
C PRO A 374 -6.80 -19.25 -52.02
N GLN A 375 -5.90 -19.77 -51.18
CA GLN A 375 -4.55 -19.24 -51.08
C GLN A 375 -3.54 -20.38 -50.91
N GLU A 376 -2.73 -20.48 -51.94
CA GLU A 376 -1.65 -21.41 -52.18
C GLU A 376 -0.46 -21.18 -51.22
N ALA A 377 0.32 -22.24 -51.05
CA ALA A 377 1.70 -22.29 -50.57
C ALA A 377 1.96 -22.06 -49.06
N LYS A 378 2.13 -23.16 -48.33
CA LYS A 378 3.44 -23.68 -47.91
C LYS A 378 3.27 -24.95 -47.06
N GLU A 379 3.30 -26.09 -47.75
CA GLU A 379 3.72 -27.35 -47.17
C GLU A 379 5.24 -27.30 -46.99
N GLU A 380 5.72 -27.32 -45.75
CA GLU A 380 7.05 -27.84 -45.40
C GLU A 380 7.11 -27.96 -43.86
N HIS A 381 7.52 -29.15 -43.39
CA HIS A 381 7.70 -29.56 -41.99
C HIS A 381 6.48 -30.12 -41.22
N LEU A 382 5.90 -31.21 -41.73
CA LEU A 382 5.28 -32.23 -40.87
C LEU A 382 5.59 -33.64 -41.42
N GLN A 383 6.84 -34.07 -41.31
CA GLN A 383 7.28 -35.38 -41.81
C GLN A 383 8.37 -36.05 -40.95
N GLU A 384 8.41 -35.81 -39.64
CA GLU A 384 9.34 -36.52 -38.73
C GLU A 384 8.71 -36.90 -37.38
N ALA A 385 7.44 -37.33 -37.38
CA ALA A 385 6.78 -37.87 -36.17
C ALA A 385 6.08 -39.21 -36.39
N SER A 386 6.42 -39.94 -37.48
CA SER A 386 5.84 -41.25 -37.78
C SER A 386 6.79 -42.44 -37.61
N ASP A 387 8.09 -42.21 -37.41
CA ASP A 387 9.05 -43.29 -37.21
C ASP A 387 9.68 -43.16 -35.83
N LEU A 388 9.14 -43.90 -34.85
CA LEU A 388 9.85 -44.47 -33.69
C LEU A 388 8.84 -45.20 -32.79
N LYS A 389 8.26 -46.27 -33.35
CA LYS A 389 7.78 -47.39 -32.50
C LYS A 389 8.96 -48.33 -32.25
N MET A 390 9.19 -48.56 -30.96
CA MET A 390 9.88 -49.71 -30.36
C MET A 390 11.37 -49.88 -30.66
N GLN A 391 12.20 -49.50 -29.69
CA GLN A 391 13.27 -50.37 -29.19
C GLN A 391 13.36 -50.26 -27.65
N GLU A 392 13.33 -51.42 -27.01
CA GLU A 392 13.37 -51.66 -25.56
C GLU A 392 14.79 -51.56 -25.00
N GLY A 393 14.87 -51.16 -23.72
CA GLY A 393 16.10 -50.99 -22.92
C GLY A 393 16.53 -49.53 -22.91
N ASP A 394 16.56 -48.80 -21.80
CA ASP A 394 17.24 -49.10 -20.55
C ASP A 394 16.83 -48.00 -19.54
N LEU A 395 17.10 -48.19 -18.24
CA LEU A 395 16.80 -47.26 -17.13
C LEU A 395 17.02 -45.76 -17.45
N SER A 396 17.98 -45.47 -18.34
CA SER A 396 18.40 -44.15 -18.82
C SER A 396 17.31 -43.24 -19.40
N TYR A 397 16.38 -43.75 -20.23
CA TYR A 397 15.33 -42.88 -20.80
C TYR A 397 14.30 -42.45 -19.74
N ARG A 398 14.00 -43.36 -18.80
CA ARG A 398 13.08 -43.09 -17.69
C ARG A 398 13.71 -42.11 -16.70
N THR A 399 15.01 -42.26 -16.41
CA THR A 399 15.78 -41.33 -15.58
C THR A 399 15.92 -39.95 -16.25
N LEU A 400 16.24 -39.90 -17.54
CA LEU A 400 16.31 -38.64 -18.29
C LEU A 400 14.96 -37.93 -18.30
N ARG A 401 13.86 -38.65 -18.53
CA ARG A 401 12.52 -38.08 -18.46
C ARG A 401 12.15 -37.57 -17.06
N LEU A 402 12.56 -38.27 -16.00
CA LEU A 402 12.38 -37.82 -14.62
C LEU A 402 13.19 -36.56 -14.30
N LEU A 403 14.43 -36.47 -14.77
CA LEU A 403 15.29 -35.28 -14.62
C LEU A 403 14.75 -34.09 -15.43
N GLU A 404 14.22 -34.33 -16.63
CA GLU A 404 13.58 -33.29 -17.45
C GLU A 404 12.32 -32.76 -16.76
N LEU A 405 11.51 -33.65 -16.19
CA LEU A 405 10.34 -33.30 -15.37
C LEU A 405 10.75 -32.50 -14.11
N GLU A 406 11.81 -32.90 -13.43
CA GLU A 406 12.31 -32.19 -12.24
C GLU A 406 12.84 -30.78 -12.59
N ARG A 407 13.51 -30.63 -13.73
CA ARG A 407 13.91 -29.32 -14.27
C ARG A 407 12.73 -28.44 -14.64
N GLN A 408 11.69 -29.01 -15.26
CA GLN A 408 10.46 -28.28 -15.57
C GLN A 408 9.74 -27.83 -14.30
N LYS A 409 9.65 -28.68 -13.27
CA LYS A 409 9.11 -28.33 -11.95
C LYS A 409 9.85 -27.14 -11.34
N TYR A 410 11.17 -27.17 -11.34
CA TYR A 410 11.99 -26.10 -10.78
C TYR A 410 11.77 -24.78 -11.52
N ARG A 411 11.68 -24.81 -12.86
CA ARG A 411 11.44 -23.61 -13.68
C ARG A 411 10.10 -22.97 -13.36
N VAL A 412 9.03 -23.75 -13.32
CA VAL A 412 7.67 -23.26 -13.00
C VAL A 412 7.60 -22.72 -11.57
N MET A 413 8.17 -23.43 -10.59
CA MET A 413 8.23 -22.93 -9.19
C MET A 413 9.00 -21.61 -9.08
N SER A 414 10.06 -21.44 -9.88
CA SER A 414 10.82 -20.21 -9.94
C SER A 414 10.07 -19.05 -10.58
N GLU A 415 9.24 -19.30 -11.59
CA GLU A 415 8.41 -18.26 -12.21
C GLU A 415 7.27 -17.83 -11.27
N LEU A 416 6.63 -18.79 -10.61
CA LEU A 416 5.53 -18.55 -9.68
C LEU A 416 5.96 -17.79 -8.40
N SER A 417 7.18 -18.04 -7.89
CA SER A 417 7.64 -17.34 -6.68
C SER A 417 7.76 -15.83 -6.89
N GLY A 418 7.98 -15.39 -8.14
CA GLY A 418 8.27 -14.00 -8.44
C GLY A 418 9.55 -13.49 -7.75
N GLU A 419 10.44 -14.37 -7.29
CA GLU A 419 11.69 -14.04 -6.62
C GLU A 419 12.89 -14.45 -7.49
N ILE A 420 14.04 -13.81 -7.31
CA ILE A 420 15.27 -14.26 -8.00
C ILE A 420 15.79 -15.47 -7.23
N LEU A 421 15.59 -16.68 -7.76
CA LEU A 421 16.23 -17.89 -7.24
C LEU A 421 17.64 -18.04 -7.79
N PHE A 422 18.52 -18.65 -6.99
CA PHE A 422 19.87 -19.01 -7.41
C PHE A 422 20.33 -20.34 -6.79
N GLU A 423 21.27 -20.98 -7.47
CA GLU A 423 21.98 -22.17 -7.03
C GLU A 423 23.48 -21.95 -7.16
N TYR A 424 24.22 -22.12 -6.07
CA TYR A 424 25.67 -22.04 -6.02
C TYR A 424 26.25 -23.43 -5.81
N GLU A 425 27.08 -23.90 -6.74
CA GLU A 425 27.81 -25.15 -6.63
C GLU A 425 29.27 -24.89 -6.19
N ILE A 426 29.66 -25.44 -5.03
CA ILE A 426 30.97 -25.16 -4.42
C ILE A 426 32.11 -25.76 -5.26
N LYS A 427 31.94 -27.00 -5.77
CA LYS A 427 33.00 -27.72 -6.50
C LYS A 427 33.38 -27.04 -7.81
N THR A 428 32.41 -26.44 -8.50
CA THR A 428 32.61 -25.78 -9.80
C THR A 428 32.72 -24.25 -9.69
N ASP A 429 32.56 -23.70 -8.49
CA ASP A 429 32.48 -22.27 -8.18
C ASP A 429 31.52 -21.52 -9.12
N LYS A 430 30.35 -22.12 -9.34
CA LYS A 430 29.35 -21.67 -10.32
C LYS A 430 28.07 -21.26 -9.63
N LEU A 431 27.63 -20.03 -9.88
CA LEU A 431 26.31 -19.52 -9.48
C LEU A 431 25.39 -19.53 -10.70
N VAL A 432 24.21 -20.11 -10.56
CA VAL A 432 23.17 -20.16 -11.59
C VAL A 432 21.95 -19.44 -11.06
N PHE A 433 21.46 -18.44 -11.79
CA PHE A 433 20.22 -17.76 -11.50
C PHE A 433 19.05 -18.34 -12.30
N SER A 434 17.86 -18.15 -11.77
CA SER A 434 16.59 -18.32 -12.48
C SER A 434 16.41 -17.32 -13.64
N GLU A 435 15.56 -17.66 -14.61
CA GLU A 435 15.24 -16.82 -15.78
C GLU A 435 14.73 -15.41 -15.41
N LYS A 436 14.16 -15.25 -14.21
CA LYS A 436 13.76 -13.96 -13.67
C LYS A 436 14.93 -12.98 -13.52
N TYR A 437 16.12 -13.46 -13.14
CA TYR A 437 17.31 -12.63 -13.03
C TYR A 437 17.69 -12.00 -14.38
N GLN A 438 17.67 -12.80 -15.46
CA GLN A 438 17.96 -12.30 -16.80
C GLN A 438 16.87 -11.34 -17.29
N THR A 439 15.60 -11.60 -16.95
CA THR A 439 14.50 -10.69 -17.29
C THR A 439 14.66 -9.32 -16.63
N LEU A 440 15.12 -9.28 -15.37
CA LEU A 440 15.31 -8.05 -14.61
C LEU A 440 16.60 -7.30 -14.98
N THR A 441 17.71 -8.02 -15.10
CA THR A 441 19.05 -7.41 -15.22
C THR A 441 19.60 -7.41 -16.64
N GLY A 442 19.06 -8.23 -17.55
CA GLY A 442 19.63 -8.49 -18.87
C GLY A 442 20.95 -9.30 -18.86
N ASN A 443 21.44 -9.69 -17.68
CA ASN A 443 22.71 -10.38 -17.51
C ASN A 443 22.60 -11.89 -17.71
N ASP A 444 23.76 -12.54 -17.90
CA ASP A 444 23.86 -13.99 -18.02
C ASP A 444 23.36 -14.70 -16.77
N LEU A 445 22.60 -15.78 -16.98
CA LEU A 445 22.08 -16.64 -15.92
C LEU A 445 23.15 -17.40 -15.14
N ILE A 446 24.41 -17.35 -15.58
CA ILE A 446 25.49 -18.14 -15.01
C ILE A 446 26.69 -17.25 -14.72
N ILE A 447 27.06 -17.13 -13.46
CA ILE A 447 28.32 -16.53 -13.03
C ILE A 447 29.30 -17.67 -12.72
N LYS A 448 30.43 -17.71 -13.43
CA LYS A 448 31.55 -18.62 -13.17
C LYS A 448 32.57 -17.92 -12.27
N ASN A 449 33.30 -18.68 -11.46
CA ASN A 449 34.29 -18.17 -10.52
C ASN A 449 33.68 -17.16 -9.52
N LEU A 450 32.52 -17.52 -8.94
CA LEU A 450 31.77 -16.63 -8.04
C LEU A 450 32.67 -16.07 -6.94
N THR A 451 33.52 -16.91 -6.35
CA THR A 451 34.40 -16.53 -5.23
C THR A 451 35.32 -15.36 -5.60
N GLN A 452 35.72 -15.24 -6.87
CA GLN A 452 36.47 -14.09 -7.38
C GLN A 452 35.54 -12.91 -7.71
N ALA A 453 34.41 -13.16 -8.37
CA ALA A 453 33.48 -12.11 -8.78
C ALA A 453 32.91 -11.30 -7.59
N ILE A 454 32.53 -11.97 -6.50
CA ILE A 454 31.95 -11.30 -5.31
C ILE A 454 32.97 -10.54 -4.47
N THR A 455 34.27 -10.71 -4.74
CA THR A 455 35.32 -9.88 -4.09
C THR A 455 35.47 -8.52 -4.75
N ASP A 456 34.87 -8.33 -5.93
CA ASP A 456 34.78 -7.04 -6.57
C ASP A 456 33.78 -6.15 -5.80
N PRO A 457 34.23 -5.00 -5.27
CA PRO A 457 33.36 -4.06 -4.56
C PRO A 457 32.28 -3.44 -5.44
N GLU A 458 32.28 -3.67 -6.77
CA GLU A 458 31.20 -3.27 -7.67
C GLU A 458 29.90 -4.04 -7.44
N TYR A 459 29.94 -5.30 -7.01
CA TYR A 459 28.75 -6.15 -6.83
C TYR A 459 28.24 -6.19 -5.38
N ILE A 460 29.14 -6.36 -4.41
CA ILE A 460 28.80 -6.49 -2.99
C ILE A 460 29.72 -5.61 -2.16
N ARG A 461 29.17 -4.90 -1.17
CA ARG A 461 29.97 -4.10 -0.25
C ARG A 461 30.91 -4.99 0.59
N PRO A 462 32.18 -4.60 0.82
CA PRO A 462 33.12 -5.39 1.62
C PRO A 462 32.60 -5.75 3.02
N LYS A 463 31.87 -4.83 3.68
CA LYS A 463 31.23 -5.06 4.99
C LYS A 463 30.24 -6.23 4.97
N ASP A 464 29.49 -6.37 3.89
CA ASP A 464 28.42 -7.36 3.78
C ASP A 464 28.95 -8.71 3.30
N LEU A 465 30.04 -8.71 2.52
CA LEU A 465 30.78 -9.94 2.19
C LEU A 465 31.34 -10.62 3.44
N VAL A 466 31.87 -9.84 4.39
CA VAL A 466 32.37 -10.37 5.68
C VAL A 466 31.22 -10.98 6.47
N ARG A 467 30.09 -10.28 6.62
CA ARG A 467 28.90 -10.77 7.32
C ARG A 467 28.34 -12.04 6.68
N LEU A 468 28.34 -12.12 5.35
CA LEU A 468 27.91 -13.30 4.61
C LEU A 468 28.80 -14.51 4.94
N ARG A 469 30.13 -14.35 4.92
CA ARG A 469 31.08 -15.43 5.27
C ARG A 469 30.91 -15.90 6.71
N GLU A 470 30.73 -14.98 7.65
CA GLU A 470 30.49 -15.29 9.07
C GLU A 470 29.18 -16.06 9.27
N LYS A 471 28.11 -15.68 8.55
CA LYS A 471 26.83 -16.40 8.66
C LYS A 471 26.88 -17.78 8.02
N ILE A 472 27.58 -17.94 6.90
CA ILE A 472 27.74 -19.23 6.22
C ILE A 472 28.57 -20.19 7.10
N SER A 473 29.64 -19.72 7.74
CA SER A 473 30.45 -20.56 8.63
C SER A 473 29.73 -21.01 9.91
N GLY A 474 28.64 -20.33 10.28
CA GLY A 474 27.80 -20.66 11.42
C GLY A 474 26.63 -21.62 11.13
N ILE A 475 26.48 -22.13 9.91
CA ILE A 475 25.38 -23.04 9.55
C ILE A 475 25.61 -24.40 10.22
N THR A 476 24.59 -24.87 10.95
CA THR A 476 24.60 -26.18 11.65
C THR A 476 23.39 -27.02 11.25
N SER A 477 23.42 -28.32 11.55
CA SER A 477 22.28 -29.23 11.35
C SER A 477 21.00 -28.78 12.09
N SER A 478 21.14 -27.99 13.16
CA SER A 478 20.02 -27.44 13.93
C SER A 478 19.44 -26.12 13.38
N SER A 479 20.14 -25.44 12.46
CA SER A 479 19.68 -24.20 11.81
C SER A 479 20.17 -24.16 10.36
N PRO A 480 19.53 -24.91 9.44
CA PRO A 480 20.01 -25.13 8.07
C PRO A 480 19.68 -23.98 7.12
N ALA A 481 19.34 -22.78 7.61
CA ALA A 481 19.01 -21.64 6.76
C ALA A 481 19.76 -20.40 7.23
N CYS A 482 20.41 -19.71 6.29
CA CYS A 482 21.03 -18.42 6.50
C CYS A 482 20.14 -17.34 5.86
N LYS A 483 19.78 -16.34 6.68
CA LYS A 483 19.05 -15.15 6.24
C LYS A 483 19.85 -13.90 6.59
N LEU A 484 20.04 -12.99 5.64
CA LEU A 484 20.70 -11.71 5.86
C LEU A 484 20.18 -10.63 4.92
N GLU A 485 20.27 -9.37 5.35
CA GLU A 485 20.05 -8.20 4.50
C GLU A 485 21.40 -7.61 4.10
N MET A 486 21.58 -7.34 2.82
CA MET A 486 22.81 -6.77 2.28
C MET A 486 22.55 -5.88 1.07
N GLU A 487 23.49 -4.96 0.81
CA GLU A 487 23.47 -4.11 -0.36
C GLU A 487 24.14 -4.83 -1.53
N ILE A 488 23.39 -5.04 -2.61
CA ILE A 488 23.85 -5.73 -3.82
C ILE A 488 23.59 -4.82 -5.03
N ASN A 489 24.57 -4.77 -5.93
CA ASN A 489 24.44 -4.10 -7.22
C ASN A 489 24.34 -5.17 -8.31
N LEU A 490 23.11 -5.54 -8.67
CA LEU A 490 22.85 -6.55 -9.71
C LEU A 490 22.74 -5.96 -11.12
N GLU A 491 22.32 -4.71 -11.23
CA GLU A 491 21.97 -4.06 -12.51
C GLU A 491 23.03 -3.08 -13.02
N GLY A 492 24.08 -2.81 -12.24
CA GLY A 492 25.10 -1.79 -12.57
C GLY A 492 24.62 -0.34 -12.35
N ASN A 493 23.38 -0.14 -11.92
CA ASN A 493 22.77 1.17 -11.69
C ASN A 493 22.91 1.70 -10.25
N GLY A 494 23.55 0.94 -9.37
CA GLY A 494 23.75 1.31 -7.96
C GLY A 494 23.47 0.16 -7.00
N PHE A 495 23.68 0.41 -5.71
CA PHE A 495 23.41 -0.57 -4.68
C PHE A 495 21.97 -0.48 -4.22
N GLU A 496 21.30 -1.62 -4.14
CA GLU A 496 19.97 -1.75 -3.57
C GLU A 496 19.97 -2.77 -2.43
N TRP A 497 19.01 -2.65 -1.52
CA TRP A 497 18.86 -3.60 -0.43
C TRP A 497 18.18 -4.89 -0.90
N TYR A 498 18.86 -6.01 -0.66
CA TYR A 498 18.32 -7.35 -0.87
C TYR A 498 18.28 -8.15 0.44
N GLU A 499 17.18 -8.86 0.63
CA GLU A 499 17.08 -9.94 1.59
C GLU A 499 17.50 -11.25 0.92
N VAL A 500 18.54 -11.87 1.47
CA VAL A 500 19.18 -13.06 0.93
C VAL A 500 18.88 -14.25 1.83
N TYR A 501 18.31 -15.29 1.24
CA TYR A 501 18.10 -16.59 1.86
C TYR A 501 19.03 -17.61 1.23
N LEU A 502 19.63 -18.46 2.07
CA LEU A 502 20.60 -19.48 1.68
C LEU A 502 20.31 -20.77 2.44
N TYR A 503 20.20 -21.87 1.70
CA TYR A 503 20.00 -23.22 2.19
C TYR A 503 21.12 -24.11 1.66
N PRO A 504 21.93 -24.75 2.53
CA PRO A 504 22.98 -25.65 2.12
C PRO A 504 22.38 -26.94 1.57
N ILE A 505 22.99 -27.48 0.51
CA ILE A 505 22.73 -28.82 0.00
C ILE A 505 23.85 -29.72 0.48
N TRP A 506 23.52 -30.84 1.12
CA TRP A 506 24.48 -31.82 1.63
C TRP A 506 24.46 -33.07 0.76
N ASP A 507 25.62 -33.72 0.65
CA ASP A 507 25.69 -35.08 0.11
C ASP A 507 25.03 -36.06 1.11
N ALA A 508 24.20 -36.98 0.59
CA ALA A 508 23.55 -38.02 1.37
C ALA A 508 24.47 -39.26 1.59
N GLY A 509 25.73 -39.20 1.13
CA GLY A 509 26.76 -40.23 1.28
C GLY A 509 27.44 -40.29 2.66
N TYR A 510 28.52 -41.08 2.75
CA TYR A 510 29.25 -41.34 4.00
C TYR A 510 30.03 -40.14 4.54
N ASP A 511 30.38 -39.17 3.69
CA ASP A 511 30.99 -37.91 4.08
C ASP A 511 29.95 -36.79 3.94
N VAL A 512 29.55 -36.18 5.06
CA VAL A 512 28.59 -35.06 5.09
C VAL A 512 29.28 -33.79 4.61
N GLU A 513 29.53 -33.71 3.30
CA GLU A 513 30.09 -32.52 2.65
C GLU A 513 28.97 -31.63 2.09
N CYS A 514 29.13 -30.31 2.24
CA CYS A 514 28.25 -29.34 1.60
C CYS A 514 28.57 -29.30 0.10
N LEU A 515 27.60 -29.60 -0.74
CA LEU A 515 27.71 -29.60 -2.20
C LEU A 515 27.52 -28.19 -2.78
N GLY A 516 26.70 -27.37 -2.14
CA GLY A 516 26.26 -26.10 -2.69
C GLY A 516 25.24 -25.39 -1.80
N TYR A 517 24.72 -24.27 -2.30
CA TYR A 517 23.66 -23.52 -1.66
C TYR A 517 22.56 -23.20 -2.67
N ILE A 518 21.31 -23.47 -2.31
CA ILE A 518 20.16 -22.90 -3.00
C ILE A 518 19.69 -21.69 -2.22
N GLY A 519 19.35 -20.62 -2.92
CA GLY A 519 18.93 -19.40 -2.27
C GLY A 519 17.96 -18.58 -3.10
N LYS A 520 17.51 -17.50 -2.47
CA LYS A 520 16.67 -16.49 -3.11
C LYS A 520 17.08 -15.09 -2.71
N LEU A 521 16.89 -14.16 -3.64
CA LEU A 521 17.07 -12.72 -3.44
C LEU A 521 15.72 -12.03 -3.56
N ILE A 522 15.38 -11.26 -2.52
CA ILE A 522 14.18 -10.42 -2.49
C ILE A 522 14.64 -8.96 -2.42
N ASN A 523 14.26 -8.15 -3.42
CA ASN A 523 14.53 -6.71 -3.37
C ASN A 523 13.64 -6.06 -2.30
N ILE A 524 14.26 -5.40 -1.32
CA ILE A 524 13.60 -4.73 -0.20
C ILE A 524 13.92 -3.22 -0.16
N GLU A 525 14.42 -2.64 -1.25
CA GLU A 525 14.79 -1.22 -1.35
C GLU A 525 13.60 -0.30 -1.05
N GLU A 526 12.45 -0.54 -1.70
CA GLU A 526 11.24 0.24 -1.45
C GLU A 526 10.76 0.09 0.00
N GLN A 527 10.83 -1.14 0.56
CA GLN A 527 10.46 -1.39 1.94
C GLN A 527 11.36 -0.62 2.92
N LYS A 528 12.68 -0.61 2.68
CA LYS A 528 13.64 0.16 3.49
C LYS A 528 13.37 1.65 3.39
N ARG A 529 13.12 2.17 2.19
CA ARG A 529 12.79 3.58 1.95
C ARG A 529 11.49 3.98 2.65
N MET A 530 10.46 3.13 2.57
CA MET A 530 9.18 3.37 3.24
C MET A 530 9.33 3.33 4.76
N ASN A 531 10.06 2.36 5.30
CA ASN A 531 10.35 2.28 6.74
C ASN A 531 11.09 3.53 7.24
N LEU A 532 12.08 4.02 6.50
CA LEU A 532 12.78 5.26 6.83
C LEU A 532 11.85 6.48 6.80
N LYS A 533 10.96 6.55 5.81
CA LYS A 533 9.95 7.62 5.71
C LYS A 533 8.99 7.58 6.90
N LEU A 534 8.42 6.41 7.19
CA LEU A 534 7.52 6.21 8.33
C LEU A 534 8.20 6.52 9.65
N GLN A 535 9.46 6.12 9.82
CA GLN A 535 10.24 6.45 11.00
C GLN A 535 10.45 7.96 11.12
N LYS A 536 10.78 8.65 10.03
CA LYS A 536 10.93 10.11 10.04
C LYS A 536 9.62 10.81 10.38
N GLU A 537 8.48 10.34 9.84
CA GLU A 537 7.16 10.88 10.16
C GLU A 537 6.76 10.60 11.62
N ALA A 538 7.12 9.43 12.15
CA ALA A 538 6.86 9.05 13.53
C ALA A 538 7.77 9.77 14.55
N ASP A 539 8.98 10.16 14.15
CA ASP A 539 9.97 10.85 14.98
C ASP A 539 9.86 12.38 14.90
N SER A 540 9.07 12.92 13.96
CA SER A 540 8.87 14.35 13.77
C SER A 540 7.58 14.88 14.41
N ASP A 541 7.57 16.17 14.78
CA ASP A 541 6.37 16.92 15.10
C ASP A 541 5.61 17.25 13.79
N PRO A 542 4.31 16.93 13.68
CA PRO A 542 3.57 17.04 12.43
C PRO A 542 3.39 18.49 11.93
N LEU A 543 3.42 19.47 12.83
CA LEU A 543 3.24 20.87 12.47
C LEU A 543 4.56 21.52 12.02
N THR A 544 5.65 21.24 12.73
CA THR A 544 6.90 21.98 12.60
C THR A 544 8.02 21.20 11.92
N GLY A 545 7.91 19.87 11.82
CA GLY A 545 8.87 19.00 11.13
C GLY A 545 10.17 18.71 11.90
N VAL A 546 10.41 19.36 13.05
CA VAL A 546 11.53 19.02 13.96
C VAL A 546 11.23 17.75 14.75
N LEU A 547 12.16 17.28 15.58
CA LEU A 547 11.93 16.07 16.39
C LEU A 547 10.77 16.28 17.36
N ASN A 548 9.91 15.27 17.52
CA ASN A 548 8.89 15.31 18.57
C ASN A 548 9.48 14.95 19.95
N ARG A 549 8.67 15.10 20.99
CA ARG A 549 9.04 14.84 22.39
C ARG A 549 9.73 13.50 22.63
N LYS A 550 9.20 12.42 22.03
CA LYS A 550 9.74 11.07 22.24
C LYS A 550 11.10 10.94 21.55
N ALA A 551 11.19 11.36 20.29
CA ALA A 551 12.39 11.24 19.49
C ALA A 551 13.55 12.09 20.04
N ILE A 552 13.29 13.32 20.48
CA ILE A 552 14.34 14.19 21.05
C ILE A 552 14.91 13.61 22.35
N GLN A 553 14.06 13.05 23.22
CA GLN A 553 14.47 12.39 24.46
C GLN A 553 15.35 11.16 24.19
N GLU A 554 14.93 10.29 23.27
CA GLU A 554 15.67 9.08 22.92
C GLU A 554 17.04 9.41 22.29
N GLN A 555 17.09 10.39 21.38
CA GLN A 555 18.34 10.78 20.73
C GLN A 555 19.33 11.44 21.70
N ILE A 556 18.86 12.34 22.59
CA ILE A 556 19.74 12.96 23.59
C ILE A 556 20.25 11.89 24.56
N SER A 557 19.38 11.02 25.07
CA SER A 557 19.77 9.95 26.00
C SER A 557 20.83 9.03 25.38
N LYS A 558 20.68 8.68 24.10
CA LYS A 558 21.68 7.91 23.35
C LYS A 558 23.02 8.65 23.26
N ILE A 559 23.00 9.93 22.91
CA ILE A 559 24.22 10.76 22.78
C ILE A 559 24.95 10.93 24.12
N LEU A 560 24.23 11.03 25.23
CA LEU A 560 24.80 11.09 26.57
C LEU A 560 25.43 9.74 26.96
N SER A 561 24.78 8.62 26.61
CA SER A 561 25.30 7.27 26.89
C SER A 561 26.52 6.84 26.06
N ASP A 562 26.71 7.43 24.87
CA ASP A 562 27.79 7.07 23.94
C ASP A 562 29.20 7.47 24.43
N GLY A 563 29.31 8.26 25.52
CA GLY A 563 30.59 8.66 26.14
C GLY A 563 31.50 9.55 25.28
N LYS A 564 31.07 9.92 24.06
CA LYS A 564 31.80 10.75 23.11
C LYS A 564 31.62 12.24 23.36
N THR A 565 30.50 12.63 23.94
CA THR A 565 30.14 14.02 24.22
C THR A 565 30.90 14.48 25.46
N ARG A 566 31.67 15.57 25.34
CA ARG A 566 32.47 16.12 26.46
C ARG A 566 31.77 17.27 27.18
N HIS A 567 31.30 18.25 26.41
CA HIS A 567 30.54 19.39 26.92
C HIS A 567 29.36 19.66 25.99
N ALA A 568 28.16 19.78 26.56
CA ALA A 568 26.93 20.07 25.84
C ALA A 568 26.00 20.92 26.70
N ALA A 569 24.95 21.50 26.09
CA ALA A 569 23.93 22.23 26.82
C ALA A 569 22.55 21.88 26.30
N LEU A 570 21.62 21.63 27.23
CA LEU A 570 20.20 21.49 26.95
C LEU A 570 19.54 22.84 27.21
N CYS A 571 18.91 23.39 26.18
CA CYS A 571 18.16 24.63 26.23
C CYS A 571 16.68 24.31 26.11
N PHE A 572 15.89 24.70 27.11
CA PHE A 572 14.44 24.63 27.09
C PHE A 572 13.87 26.01 26.82
N ILE A 573 13.00 26.11 25.82
CA ILE A 573 12.58 27.37 25.20
C ILE A 573 11.05 27.42 25.23
N ASP A 574 10.51 28.56 25.63
CA ASP A 574 9.07 28.82 25.65
C ASP A 574 8.79 30.16 25.00
N ILE A 575 7.77 30.20 24.14
CA ILE A 575 7.35 31.43 23.46
C ILE A 575 6.51 32.26 24.44
N ASP A 576 6.97 33.46 24.74
CA ASP A 576 6.30 34.33 25.69
C ASP A 576 4.92 34.76 25.18
N ASN A 577 3.90 34.61 26.03
CA ASN A 577 2.51 35.02 25.73
C ASN A 577 1.92 34.37 24.47
N PHE A 578 2.37 33.17 24.09
CA PHE A 578 1.85 32.48 22.90
C PHE A 578 0.33 32.27 22.94
N LYS A 579 -0.23 32.04 24.13
CA LYS A 579 -1.69 31.98 24.30
C LYS A 579 -2.38 33.26 23.86
N SER A 580 -1.86 34.43 24.23
CA SER A 580 -2.38 35.72 23.78
C SER A 580 -2.24 35.88 22.27
N VAL A 581 -1.15 35.40 21.68
CA VAL A 581 -0.99 35.38 20.22
C VAL A 581 -2.09 34.54 19.56
N ASN A 582 -2.41 33.36 20.10
CA ASN A 582 -3.52 32.54 19.60
C ASN A 582 -4.89 33.19 19.83
N ASP A 583 -5.10 33.83 20.97
CA ASP A 583 -6.37 34.47 21.33
C ASP A 583 -6.63 35.73 20.46
N ASP A 584 -5.57 36.50 20.14
CA ASP A 584 -5.64 37.75 19.39
C ASP A 584 -5.61 37.56 17.86
N PHE A 585 -4.84 36.57 17.37
CA PHE A 585 -4.59 36.36 15.94
C PHE A 585 -5.09 35.00 15.40
N GLY A 586 -5.58 34.13 16.27
CA GLY A 586 -6.08 32.80 15.93
C GLY A 586 -4.99 31.72 15.86
N HIS A 587 -5.41 30.45 15.99
CA HIS A 587 -4.51 29.29 16.03
C HIS A 587 -3.65 29.13 14.77
N LEU A 588 -4.16 29.49 13.59
CA LEU A 588 -3.43 29.41 12.32
C LEU A 588 -2.25 30.39 12.28
N PHE A 589 -2.41 31.58 12.87
CA PHE A 589 -1.30 32.51 13.05
C PHE A 589 -0.29 31.96 14.06
N GLY A 590 -0.77 31.37 15.16
CA GLY A 590 0.08 30.64 16.10
C GLY A 590 0.91 29.54 15.45
N ASP A 591 0.33 28.77 14.53
CA ASP A 591 1.02 27.73 13.76
C ASP A 591 2.16 28.31 12.89
N ASN A 592 1.93 29.47 12.26
CA ASN A 592 2.97 30.18 11.51
C ASN A 592 4.07 30.73 12.42
N VAL A 593 3.71 31.23 13.60
CA VAL A 593 4.67 31.64 14.64
C VAL A 593 5.54 30.46 15.07
N LEU A 594 4.95 29.28 15.32
CA LEU A 594 5.70 28.07 15.68
C LEU A 594 6.68 27.64 14.57
N LYS A 595 6.25 27.70 13.30
CA LYS A 595 7.13 27.43 12.14
C LYS A 595 8.25 28.47 12.02
N HIS A 596 7.97 29.74 12.27
CA HIS A 596 8.97 30.80 12.27
C HIS A 596 10.02 30.58 13.36
N VAL A 597 9.58 30.26 14.58
CA VAL A 597 10.46 29.93 15.70
C VAL A 597 11.37 28.76 15.31
N VAL A 598 10.84 27.69 14.74
CA VAL A 598 11.66 26.57 14.25
C VAL A 598 12.69 27.01 13.20
N SER A 599 12.33 27.87 12.25
CA SER A 599 13.29 28.41 11.28
C SER A 599 14.43 29.17 11.97
N VAL A 600 14.12 29.94 13.02
CA VAL A 600 15.13 30.64 13.84
C VAL A 600 16.02 29.64 14.57
N LEU A 601 15.45 28.62 15.22
CA LEU A 601 16.20 27.60 15.96
C LEU A 601 17.12 26.80 15.04
N LEU A 602 16.64 26.38 13.87
CA LEU A 602 17.43 25.64 12.89
C LEU A 602 18.55 26.48 12.27
N SER A 603 18.29 27.75 11.94
CA SER A 603 19.33 28.65 11.39
C SER A 603 20.45 28.96 12.38
N ASN A 604 20.19 28.85 13.68
CA ASN A 604 21.18 29.00 14.75
C ASN A 604 21.79 27.66 15.20
N SER A 605 21.40 26.53 14.61
CA SER A 605 21.86 25.19 14.99
C SER A 605 22.82 24.58 13.96
N ARG A 606 23.77 23.76 14.42
CA ARG A 606 24.67 22.99 13.54
C ARG A 606 24.01 21.64 13.19
N ASN A 607 24.50 20.96 12.17
CA ASN A 607 24.05 19.60 11.81
C ASN A 607 24.25 18.56 12.94
N THR A 608 25.11 18.86 13.91
CA THR A 608 25.33 18.01 15.09
C THR A 608 24.35 18.29 16.22
N ASP A 609 23.75 19.48 16.26
CA ASP A 609 22.80 19.89 17.30
C ASP A 609 21.43 19.26 17.04
N LEU A 610 20.65 19.04 18.10
CA LEU A 610 19.30 18.52 17.99
C LEU A 610 18.29 19.61 18.33
N VAL A 611 17.21 19.69 17.56
CA VAL A 611 16.08 20.59 17.79
C VAL A 611 14.82 19.75 17.85
N GLY A 612 14.00 19.96 18.88
CA GLY A 612 12.72 19.27 19.03
C GLY A 612 11.65 20.16 19.65
N ARG A 613 10.38 19.77 19.46
CA ARG A 613 9.21 20.40 20.07
C ARG A 613 8.60 19.44 21.10
N ILE A 614 8.43 19.92 22.33
CA ILE A 614 7.93 19.11 23.45
C ILE A 614 6.39 19.13 23.49
N GLY A 615 5.79 20.28 23.18
CA GLY A 615 4.34 20.47 23.08
C GLY A 615 3.99 21.94 23.10
N GLY A 616 2.84 22.33 22.52
CA GLY A 616 2.41 23.74 22.53
C GLY A 616 3.46 24.70 21.96
N ASP A 617 3.90 25.63 22.80
CA ASP A 617 4.93 26.66 22.60
C ASP A 617 6.32 26.28 23.13
N GLU A 618 6.51 25.04 23.59
CA GLU A 618 7.74 24.56 24.23
C GLU A 618 8.66 23.82 23.25
N PHE A 619 9.93 24.24 23.18
CA PHE A 619 10.97 23.66 22.33
C PHE A 619 12.22 23.29 23.14
N VAL A 620 12.96 22.29 22.66
CA VAL A 620 14.26 21.89 23.19
C VAL A 620 15.32 22.00 22.12
N ILE A 621 16.47 22.57 22.48
CA ILE A 621 17.71 22.48 21.69
C ILE A 621 18.77 21.78 22.53
N PHE A 622 19.40 20.76 21.94
CA PHE A 622 20.58 20.13 22.50
C PHE A 622 21.82 20.54 21.70
N LEU A 623 22.61 21.42 22.31
CA LEU A 623 23.81 22.01 21.73
C LEU A 623 25.02 21.15 22.06
N ARG A 624 25.74 20.67 21.03
CA ARG A 624 26.89 19.78 21.21
C ARG A 624 28.20 20.48 20.95
N ASP A 625 29.24 19.98 21.62
CA ASP A 625 30.63 20.43 21.46
C ASP A 625 30.77 21.94 21.66
N ILE A 626 30.26 22.41 22.79
CA ILE A 626 30.41 23.80 23.24
C ILE A 626 31.83 23.99 23.78
N SER A 627 32.53 24.99 23.26
CA SER A 627 33.94 25.24 23.58
C SER A 627 34.16 26.02 24.89
N SER A 628 33.19 26.84 25.31
CA SER A 628 33.25 27.65 26.54
C SER A 628 31.87 28.22 26.90
N ASP A 629 31.69 28.62 28.17
CA ASP A 629 30.48 29.31 28.62
C ASP A 629 30.24 30.62 27.85
N GLU A 630 31.30 31.37 27.51
CA GLU A 630 31.18 32.57 26.67
C GLU A 630 30.62 32.26 25.27
N ALA A 631 30.98 31.10 24.70
CA ALA A 631 30.46 30.67 23.40
C ALA A 631 28.99 30.22 23.50
N LEU A 632 28.61 29.61 24.63
CA LEU A 632 27.22 29.28 24.93
C LEU A 632 26.37 30.56 25.05
N GLU A 633 26.80 31.52 25.88
CA GLU A 633 26.11 32.80 26.06
C GLU A 633 25.91 33.56 24.75
N LYS A 634 26.94 33.63 23.89
CA LYS A 634 26.81 34.24 22.55
C LYS A 634 25.75 33.55 21.69
N LYS A 635 25.66 32.22 21.77
CA LYS A 635 24.67 31.44 21.01
C LYS A 635 23.25 31.65 21.56
N LEU A 636 23.10 31.68 22.88
CA LEU A 636 21.82 31.96 23.55
C LEU A 636 21.32 33.37 23.24
N GLN A 637 22.21 34.37 23.31
CA GLN A 637 21.88 35.75 22.95
C GLN A 637 21.45 35.84 21.49
N SER A 638 22.18 35.20 20.56
CA SER A 638 21.80 35.14 19.15
C SER A 638 20.40 34.55 18.96
N ILE A 639 20.05 33.48 19.67
CA ILE A 639 18.72 32.88 19.58
C ILE A 639 17.66 33.87 20.10
N CYS A 640 17.87 34.49 21.26
CA CYS A 640 16.94 35.48 21.82
C CYS A 640 16.73 36.69 20.90
N ASP A 641 17.81 37.23 20.33
CA ASP A 641 17.78 38.38 19.43
C ASP A 641 17.04 38.08 18.13
N HIS A 642 17.19 36.86 17.60
CA HIS A 642 16.48 36.42 16.40
C HIS A 642 15.00 36.12 16.67
N LEU A 643 14.67 35.56 17.84
CA LEU A 643 13.28 35.34 18.27
C LEU A 643 12.55 36.66 18.54
N SER A 644 13.27 37.69 19.00
CA SER A 644 12.73 39.03 19.29
C SER A 644 12.38 39.87 18.05
N ARG A 645 12.67 39.37 16.84
CA ARG A 645 12.42 40.12 15.61
C ARG A 645 10.94 40.10 15.27
N ASN A 646 10.43 41.23 14.77
CA ASN A 646 9.04 41.35 14.34
C ASN A 646 8.69 40.30 13.28
N CYS A 647 7.68 39.49 13.58
CA CYS A 647 7.05 38.57 12.65
C CYS A 647 5.68 39.13 12.29
N ASP A 648 5.52 39.64 11.07
CA ASP A 648 4.26 40.11 10.49
C ASP A 648 3.40 41.01 11.41
N GLY A 649 4.04 41.96 12.10
CA GLY A 649 3.38 42.95 12.97
C GLY A 649 3.18 42.51 14.43
N CYS A 650 3.58 41.29 14.79
CA CYS A 650 3.61 40.79 16.17
C CYS A 650 5.04 40.85 16.73
N GLN A 651 5.18 41.45 17.92
CA GLN A 651 6.43 41.42 18.68
C GLN A 651 6.51 40.10 19.45
N LEU A 652 7.26 39.14 18.91
CA LEU A 652 7.53 37.87 19.56
C LEU A 652 8.68 38.01 20.56
N SER A 653 8.65 37.25 21.64
CA SER A 653 9.81 37.02 22.49
C SER A 653 9.82 35.58 22.98
N GLY A 654 11.00 35.09 23.34
CA GLY A 654 11.17 33.75 23.88
C GLY A 654 11.95 33.80 25.19
N SER A 655 11.50 33.02 26.15
CA SER A 655 12.25 32.76 27.38
C SER A 655 12.99 31.43 27.26
N LEU A 656 14.26 31.41 27.65
CA LEU A 656 15.11 30.23 27.60
C LEU A 656 15.63 29.86 29.00
N GLY A 657 15.65 28.57 29.31
CA GLY A 657 16.34 27.99 30.45
C GLY A 657 17.39 26.99 30.00
N VAL A 658 18.57 27.00 30.61
CA VAL A 658 19.71 26.24 30.10
C VAL A 658 20.38 25.45 31.20
N SER A 659 20.67 24.17 30.94
CA SER A 659 21.48 23.29 31.79
C SER A 659 22.69 22.76 31.02
N ARG A 660 23.84 22.63 31.67
CA ARG A 660 25.10 22.17 31.09
C ARG A 660 25.36 20.70 31.41
N TYR A 661 25.87 19.97 30.43
CA TYR A 661 26.40 18.63 30.61
C TYR A 661 27.93 18.69 30.59
N PRO A 662 28.61 18.06 31.57
CA PRO A 662 28.08 17.25 32.67
C PRO A 662 27.77 18.02 33.98
N GLU A 663 27.99 19.33 34.02
CA GLU A 663 28.03 20.12 35.28
C GLU A 663 26.68 20.15 36.01
N ASP A 664 25.58 20.27 35.26
CA ASP A 664 24.22 20.34 35.79
C ASP A 664 23.53 18.96 35.74
N GLY A 665 24.09 17.93 35.09
CA GLY A 665 23.52 16.59 35.10
C GLY A 665 24.12 15.69 34.03
N ASP A 666 23.92 14.38 34.17
CA ASP A 666 24.46 13.35 33.26
C ASP A 666 23.38 12.58 32.47
N ASP A 667 22.10 12.76 32.79
CA ASP A 667 20.96 12.20 32.07
C ASP A 667 19.99 13.28 31.54
N TYR A 668 19.18 12.92 30.54
CA TYR A 668 18.22 13.84 29.91
C TYR A 668 17.20 14.41 30.90
N GLY A 669 16.69 13.59 31.84
CA GLY A 669 15.67 14.00 32.80
C GLY A 669 16.20 15.06 33.76
N THR A 670 17.39 14.86 34.32
CA THR A 670 18.03 15.84 35.22
C THR A 670 18.35 17.15 34.51
N LEU A 671 18.89 17.08 33.28
CA LEU A 671 19.18 18.28 32.49
C LEU A 671 17.90 19.06 32.14
N LEU A 672 16.86 18.38 31.66
CA LEU A 672 15.59 19.02 31.35
C LEU A 672 14.95 19.66 32.59
N HIS A 673 14.99 18.97 33.73
CA HIS A 673 14.47 19.49 34.99
C HIS A 673 15.14 20.80 35.42
N LYS A 674 16.48 20.87 35.34
CA LYS A 674 17.23 22.08 35.67
C LYS A 674 17.05 23.19 34.64
N ALA A 675 16.93 22.83 33.36
CA ALA A 675 16.60 23.79 32.32
C ALA A 675 15.20 24.42 32.54
N ASP A 676 14.20 23.64 32.97
CA ASP A 676 12.85 24.13 33.33
C ASP A 676 12.90 25.12 34.51
N GLN A 677 13.65 24.79 35.57
CA GLN A 677 13.84 25.71 36.71
C GLN A 677 14.50 27.03 36.29
N ALA A 678 15.48 26.98 35.39
CA ALA A 678 16.12 28.18 34.84
C ALA A 678 15.15 28.97 33.95
N LEU A 679 14.32 28.27 33.16
CA LEU A 679 13.30 28.89 32.30
C LEU A 679 12.27 29.67 33.13
N TYR A 680 11.80 29.08 34.23
CA TYR A 680 10.87 29.74 35.15
C TYR A 680 11.44 31.05 35.71
N LEU A 681 12.72 31.05 36.06
CA LEU A 681 13.42 32.26 36.49
C LEU A 681 13.53 33.31 35.39
N SER A 682 13.87 32.91 34.17
CA SER A 682 13.89 33.81 33.00
C SER A 682 12.53 34.51 32.82
N LYS A 683 11.43 33.76 32.90
CA LYS A 683 10.08 34.31 32.80
C LYS A 683 9.77 35.32 33.92
N ARG A 684 10.27 35.10 35.15
CA ARG A 684 10.07 36.02 36.29
C ARG A 684 10.91 37.30 36.20
N LEU A 685 12.08 37.24 35.55
CA LEU A 685 13.00 38.37 35.44
C LEU A 685 12.60 39.38 34.35
N GLY A 686 11.48 39.17 33.67
CA GLY A 686 10.93 40.11 32.69
C GLY A 686 10.64 39.52 31.33
N LYS A 687 10.82 38.20 31.15
CA LYS A 687 10.69 37.49 29.86
C LYS A 687 11.73 37.97 28.83
N ASN A 688 11.68 37.45 27.61
CA ASN A 688 12.59 37.84 26.52
C ASN A 688 14.09 37.73 26.86
N GLY A 689 14.52 36.56 27.32
CA GLY A 689 15.91 36.35 27.72
C GLY A 689 16.20 34.90 28.07
N TYR A 690 17.44 34.65 28.49
CA TYR A 690 17.88 33.33 28.89
C TYR A 690 18.41 33.33 30.32
N GLN A 691 18.30 32.19 30.99
CA GLN A 691 18.96 31.92 32.26
C GLN A 691 19.71 30.60 32.19
N ILE A 692 20.99 30.60 32.58
CA ILE A 692 21.77 29.38 32.80
C ILE A 692 21.54 28.92 34.24
N TYR A 693 21.33 27.62 34.44
CA TYR A 693 21.09 27.04 35.74
C TYR A 693 22.25 27.34 36.71
N HIS A 694 21.89 27.73 37.93
CA HIS A 694 22.78 27.90 39.08
C HIS A 694 22.01 27.52 40.36
N ASP A 695 22.69 27.30 41.48
CA ASP A 695 22.07 26.72 42.70
C ASP A 695 20.85 27.49 43.25
N ASP A 696 20.79 28.81 43.06
CA ASP A 696 19.62 29.61 43.46
C ASP A 696 18.35 29.33 42.61
N CYS A 697 18.49 28.69 41.44
CA CYS A 697 17.38 28.21 40.61
C CYS A 697 16.62 27.05 41.27
N GLY A 698 17.31 26.22 42.07
CA GLY A 698 16.74 25.02 42.69
C GLY A 698 15.66 25.30 43.75
N ARG A 699 15.39 26.57 44.06
CA ARG A 699 14.32 26.99 44.99
C ARG A 699 12.95 27.14 44.32
N PHE A 700 12.87 27.00 43.00
CA PHE A 700 11.63 27.16 42.24
C PHE A 700 11.04 25.80 41.85
N PRO A 701 9.71 25.62 41.98
CA PRO A 701 9.06 24.36 41.62
C PRO A 701 9.14 24.12 40.12
N PHE A 702 9.30 22.85 39.74
CA PHE A 702 9.16 22.38 38.36
C PHE A 702 7.73 22.69 37.89
N GLN A 703 7.60 23.44 36.80
CA GLN A 703 6.33 23.99 36.33
C GLN A 703 6.10 23.76 34.83
N THR A 704 6.53 22.62 34.30
CA THR A 704 5.98 22.18 33.01
C THR A 704 4.50 21.81 33.24
N MET A 705 3.58 22.31 32.42
CA MET A 705 2.11 22.03 32.47
C MET A 705 1.76 20.54 32.19
N LEU A 706 2.73 19.63 32.33
CA LEU A 706 2.65 18.20 32.01
C LEU A 706 2.57 17.28 33.24
N SER A 707 2.52 17.80 34.47
CA SER A 707 2.34 16.96 35.68
C SER A 707 0.87 16.73 36.08
N GLY A 708 -0.10 17.19 35.30
CA GLY A 708 -1.53 17.13 35.66
C GLY A 708 -2.30 15.86 35.28
N VAL A 709 -1.66 14.81 34.71
CA VAL A 709 -2.41 13.66 34.15
C VAL A 709 -2.08 12.29 34.78
N ASP A 710 -1.00 12.15 35.58
CA ASP A 710 -0.62 10.84 36.14
C ASP A 710 -0.84 10.67 37.66
N GLU A 711 -1.54 11.58 38.34
CA GLU A 711 -1.86 11.46 39.79
C GLU A 711 -3.30 10.96 40.11
N TYR A 712 -4.02 10.44 39.12
CA TYR A 712 -5.35 9.80 39.35
C TYR A 712 -5.38 8.35 38.86
N VAL A 713 -4.47 7.51 39.35
CA VAL A 713 -4.67 6.05 39.44
C VAL A 713 -4.10 5.55 40.77
N GLU A 714 -4.92 5.61 41.81
CA GLU A 714 -4.98 4.62 42.89
C GLU A 714 -6.40 4.08 43.00
#